data_AF-A0A838IQ55-F1
#
_entry.id   AF-A0A838IQ55-F1
#
_cell.length_a   1.000
_cell.length_b   1.000
_cell.length_c   1.000
_cell.angle_alpha   90.00
_cell.angle_beta   90.00
_cell.angle_gamma   90.00
#
_symmetry.space_group_name_H-M   'P 1'
#
loop_
_entity.id
_entity.type
_entity.pdbx_description
1 polymer ?
#
loop_
_entity_poly.entity_id
_entity_poly.type
_entity_poly.pdbx_seq_one_letter_code
_entity_poly.pdbx_strand_id
1 'polypeptide(L)'
;MRSQLIFLVFIATLSLLSACGGCDERRIDGPGRDVADVQAEDGSLADTLILDAVNQDTLAHDILAQDALAHDALGDGAQTGADTVASDTIADPVVPAPRCPNVYQRICDEACTNLKIDPDNCGECGAVCGDGEVCSGGLCASGCLGNETACGRVCVQTTSNNEHCGRCDNACGAGLGCNNGACVPAAIFDAPAMCEGGGLPIDLEGGAEDRCSGEVAEEKFRWAMCACQDVSLPASGGFHTDAFDSLQGPYIPGILGGSVGSNGNFSCLATADVGGSMWVGGASNLTLRGKVRMDMLTGGNTNASAPNGIDVLQNATVGGTLSPGGGGARILGTLTIPENKTVSSGVTYGALVKAPVDVAKPCQCEPDEIIPIHGFIAARRDNNDNALINLNPSLLNGATNFRRLDLPCGNYYLNGINLGTDITIVAHGRTALYIDGNVNAARLTFFATPDAEFDIVIGGSVSASGLSVGSPAYPAATRLYLGGSSKLTLPQNVDIGGFVYVYPGELHIPKDLEVYGGLFANKFTVNGKLTIHYDRRILSAGETCRDPDPDPDPDPDPDPDAGHPDTGTEPDVGTEPDPDQCVALSGSCTSDGNCCAPLVCDQGKCAAARCLVVNESCVYNGDCCSKICAKPPGSTQGVCIVN
;
A
#
# COMPACT_ATOMS: atom_id res chain seq x y z
N MET A 1 27.86 -36.63 -24.39
CA MET A 1 27.94 -36.89 -25.85
C MET A 1 27.02 -38.07 -26.19
N ARG A 2 26.47 -38.13 -27.42
CA ARG A 2 25.75 -39.25 -28.11
C ARG A 2 25.15 -40.37 -27.21
N SER A 3 23.83 -40.56 -27.04
CA SER A 3 22.65 -40.49 -27.93
C SER A 3 22.43 -41.71 -28.84
N GLN A 4 21.29 -42.41 -28.62
CA GLN A 4 20.45 -43.21 -29.53
C GLN A 4 21.02 -44.46 -30.25
N LEU A 5 20.16 -45.49 -30.40
CA LEU A 5 19.53 -45.98 -31.66
C LEU A 5 18.55 -47.15 -31.29
N ILE A 6 17.30 -47.23 -31.79
CA ILE A 6 16.78 -47.77 -33.09
C ILE A 6 16.96 -49.30 -33.26
N PHE A 7 16.04 -50.11 -33.83
CA PHE A 7 14.56 -50.09 -34.05
C PHE A 7 14.20 -51.42 -34.80
N LEU A 8 13.00 -51.99 -34.63
CA LEU A 8 12.27 -52.88 -35.59
C LEU A 8 12.84 -54.26 -35.98
N VAL A 9 11.98 -55.29 -36.04
CA VAL A 9 11.63 -56.06 -37.27
C VAL A 9 10.25 -56.76 -37.08
N PHE A 10 9.48 -56.76 -38.17
CA PHE A 10 8.20 -57.42 -38.50
C PHE A 10 8.05 -58.91 -38.06
N ILE A 11 6.84 -59.49 -37.97
CA ILE A 11 5.94 -59.93 -39.08
C ILE A 11 4.47 -59.50 -38.86
N ALA A 12 3.69 -59.38 -39.94
CA ALA A 12 2.32 -58.86 -39.95
C ALA A 12 1.35 -59.68 -40.85
N THR A 13 0.10 -59.18 -40.99
CA THR A 13 -1.03 -59.61 -41.86
C THR A 13 -1.93 -60.72 -41.29
N LEU A 14 -3.28 -60.68 -41.40
CA LEU A 14 -4.27 -59.75 -42.03
C LEU A 14 -5.60 -59.82 -41.17
N SER A 15 -6.69 -59.04 -41.28
CA SER A 15 -7.28 -58.25 -42.38
C SER A 15 -8.21 -57.08 -41.96
N LEU A 16 -8.30 -56.07 -42.84
CA LEU A 16 -9.48 -55.36 -43.41
C LEU A 16 -10.92 -55.75 -42.97
N LEU A 17 -11.96 -54.89 -43.01
CA LEU A 17 -12.24 -53.41 -43.05
C LEU A 17 -13.80 -53.26 -42.92
N SER A 18 -14.56 -52.16 -42.96
CA SER A 18 -14.47 -50.69 -43.11
C SER A 18 -15.76 -50.09 -42.46
N ALA A 19 -15.78 -48.99 -41.69
CA ALA A 19 -15.64 -47.55 -41.99
C ALA A 19 -16.93 -46.78 -42.42
N CYS A 20 -17.12 -45.60 -41.82
CA CYS A 20 -17.99 -44.46 -42.16
C CYS A 20 -19.54 -44.56 -42.13
N GLY A 21 -20.18 -43.55 -41.50
CA GLY A 21 -21.21 -42.76 -42.19
C GLY A 21 -22.52 -42.41 -41.45
N GLY A 22 -22.67 -41.13 -41.06
CA GLY A 22 -23.89 -40.34 -41.34
C GLY A 22 -25.18 -40.50 -40.48
N CYS A 23 -25.44 -39.47 -39.68
CA CYS A 23 -26.70 -38.70 -39.55
C CYS A 23 -28.10 -39.40 -39.55
N ASP A 24 -28.79 -39.22 -38.41
CA ASP A 24 -30.17 -38.68 -38.26
C ASP A 24 -31.42 -39.60 -38.30
N GLU A 25 -32.50 -39.06 -37.72
CA GLU A 25 -33.94 -39.38 -37.76
C GLU A 25 -34.58 -40.53 -36.92
N ARG A 26 -35.46 -40.09 -35.99
CA ARG A 26 -36.78 -40.63 -35.57
C ARG A 26 -36.94 -42.02 -34.87
N ARG A 27 -37.17 -41.93 -33.55
CA ARG A 27 -38.49 -42.09 -32.85
C ARG A 27 -39.45 -43.23 -33.26
N ILE A 28 -39.92 -44.01 -32.26
CA ILE A 28 -41.29 -44.62 -32.01
C ILE A 28 -41.12 -45.68 -30.87
N ASP A 29 -42.04 -45.98 -29.95
CA ASP A 29 -43.52 -45.90 -29.95
C ASP A 29 -44.16 -45.47 -28.60
N GLY A 30 -45.49 -45.27 -28.59
CA GLY A 30 -46.37 -45.10 -27.41
C GLY A 30 -47.29 -46.31 -27.17
N PRO A 31 -48.26 -46.24 -26.22
CA PRO A 31 -49.59 -45.70 -26.57
C PRO A 31 -50.33 -44.99 -25.39
N GLY A 32 -51.43 -44.25 -25.59
CA GLY A 32 -52.09 -43.79 -26.83
C GLY A 32 -53.58 -43.40 -26.62
N ARG A 33 -54.16 -42.68 -27.61
CA ARG A 33 -55.60 -42.30 -27.78
C ARG A 33 -56.16 -41.25 -26.81
N ASP A 34 -57.16 -40.41 -27.12
CA ASP A 34 -57.91 -39.92 -28.32
C ASP A 34 -58.83 -38.76 -27.76
N VAL A 35 -59.52 -37.81 -28.42
CA VAL A 35 -59.65 -37.13 -29.74
C VAL A 35 -60.72 -36.00 -29.49
N ALA A 36 -60.92 -34.90 -30.23
CA ALA A 36 -60.13 -33.84 -30.89
C ALA A 36 -61.15 -32.95 -31.66
N ASP A 37 -60.94 -31.62 -31.73
CA ASP A 37 -61.49 -30.66 -32.73
C ASP A 37 -60.65 -29.34 -32.57
N VAL A 38 -59.97 -28.72 -33.54
CA VAL A 38 -60.28 -28.31 -34.94
C VAL A 38 -61.23 -27.09 -34.92
N GLN A 39 -60.93 -25.89 -35.47
CA GLN A 39 -60.17 -25.50 -36.67
C GLN A 39 -59.67 -24.02 -36.60
N ALA A 40 -59.00 -23.52 -37.65
CA ALA A 40 -58.64 -22.11 -37.90
C ALA A 40 -58.55 -21.86 -39.44
N GLU A 41 -58.30 -20.69 -40.04
CA GLU A 41 -57.81 -19.34 -39.63
C GLU A 41 -58.51 -18.25 -40.49
N ASP A 42 -58.68 -16.99 -40.05
CA ASP A 42 -59.06 -15.86 -40.94
C ASP A 42 -58.79 -14.43 -40.39
N GLY A 43 -58.65 -13.44 -41.30
CA GLY A 43 -58.88 -12.00 -41.04
C GLY A 43 -57.67 -11.08 -40.75
N SER A 44 -57.53 -9.99 -41.52
CA SER A 44 -56.59 -8.88 -41.26
C SER A 44 -57.18 -7.51 -41.69
N LEU A 45 -56.65 -6.39 -41.15
CA LEU A 45 -56.31 -5.11 -41.85
C LEU A 45 -56.29 -3.87 -40.92
N ALA A 46 -55.39 -2.92 -41.24
CA ALA A 46 -55.50 -1.45 -41.05
C ALA A 46 -55.56 -0.84 -39.61
N ASP A 47 -55.27 0.45 -39.39
CA ASP A 47 -54.35 1.45 -40.01
C ASP A 47 -54.36 2.74 -39.13
N THR A 48 -53.46 3.70 -39.42
CA THR A 48 -53.46 5.14 -39.06
C THR A 48 -52.85 5.57 -37.71
N LEU A 49 -51.87 6.47 -37.81
CA LEU A 49 -51.24 7.23 -36.73
C LEU A 49 -52.04 8.49 -36.36
N ILE A 50 -51.74 9.10 -35.21
CA ILE A 50 -51.46 10.55 -35.14
C ILE A 50 -50.14 10.74 -34.36
N LEU A 51 -49.31 11.68 -34.83
CA LEU A 51 -48.08 12.15 -34.17
C LEU A 51 -48.37 13.34 -33.26
N ASP A 52 -47.48 13.63 -32.32
CA ASP A 52 -46.75 14.90 -32.40
C ASP A 52 -45.36 14.80 -31.76
N ALA A 53 -44.47 15.73 -32.14
CA ALA A 53 -43.08 15.80 -31.72
C ALA A 53 -42.69 17.28 -31.49
N VAL A 54 -41.42 17.64 -31.73
CA VAL A 54 -40.91 19.01 -31.94
C VAL A 54 -40.54 19.83 -30.67
N ASN A 55 -39.25 19.74 -30.35
CA ASN A 55 -38.30 20.85 -30.14
C ASN A 55 -38.27 21.78 -28.89
N GLN A 56 -37.02 22.16 -28.61
CA GLN A 56 -36.49 23.50 -28.25
C GLN A 56 -36.81 24.11 -26.88
N ASP A 57 -35.78 24.11 -26.04
CA ASP A 57 -34.93 25.31 -25.85
C ASP A 57 -35.65 26.67 -25.84
N THR A 58 -35.86 27.25 -24.66
CA THR A 58 -35.28 28.57 -24.28
C THR A 58 -35.55 28.98 -22.83
N LEU A 59 -34.56 29.68 -22.24
CA LEU A 59 -34.67 30.81 -21.30
C LEU A 59 -35.46 30.71 -19.95
N ALA A 60 -34.67 30.59 -18.87
CA ALA A 60 -34.43 31.65 -17.87
C ALA A 60 -35.53 32.18 -16.91
N HIS A 61 -35.15 32.15 -15.62
CA HIS A 61 -35.34 33.15 -14.55
C HIS A 61 -36.73 33.43 -13.91
N ASP A 62 -36.71 33.36 -12.57
CA ASP A 62 -37.43 34.12 -11.53
C ASP A 62 -38.98 34.28 -11.56
N ILE A 63 -39.64 33.93 -10.43
CA ILE A 63 -40.24 34.92 -9.49
C ILE A 63 -40.86 34.25 -8.23
N LEU A 64 -40.47 34.79 -7.05
CA LEU A 64 -41.16 34.92 -5.74
C LEU A 64 -42.17 33.85 -5.19
N ALA A 65 -41.74 33.13 -4.14
CA ALA A 65 -42.12 33.27 -2.71
C ALA A 65 -43.58 33.41 -2.18
N GLN A 66 -43.76 33.00 -0.90
CA GLN A 66 -44.90 33.17 0.07
C GLN A 66 -46.16 32.30 -0.18
N ASP A 67 -46.72 31.49 0.73
CA ASP A 67 -46.92 31.52 2.21
C ASP A 67 -46.61 30.15 2.88
N ALA A 68 -46.33 29.93 4.17
CA ALA A 68 -46.64 30.57 5.48
C ALA A 68 -47.85 29.96 6.26
N LEU A 69 -47.75 29.98 7.61
CA LEU A 69 -48.61 29.44 8.69
C LEU A 69 -48.25 28.04 9.27
N ALA A 70 -48.34 27.76 10.59
CA ALA A 70 -48.31 28.59 11.82
C ALA A 70 -48.24 27.69 13.10
N HIS A 71 -47.91 28.31 14.25
CA HIS A 71 -48.03 27.80 15.65
C HIS A 71 -47.04 26.70 16.13
N ASP A 72 -46.62 26.68 17.41
CA ASP A 72 -46.93 27.56 18.55
C ASP A 72 -45.73 27.78 19.49
N ALA A 73 -45.80 28.77 20.41
CA ALA A 73 -44.63 29.24 21.18
C ALA A 73 -44.89 29.54 22.68
N LEU A 74 -43.82 29.42 23.48
CA LEU A 74 -43.59 30.00 24.82
C LEU A 74 -42.07 30.34 24.86
N GLY A 75 -41.55 31.45 25.37
CA GLY A 75 -42.08 32.49 26.27
C GLY A 75 -41.27 32.48 27.57
N ASP A 76 -40.73 33.58 28.11
CA ASP A 76 -40.80 35.01 27.72
C ASP A 76 -39.65 35.79 28.44
N GLY A 77 -39.31 37.02 28.05
CA GLY A 77 -38.37 37.87 28.81
C GLY A 77 -37.52 38.86 27.98
N ALA A 78 -37.68 40.17 28.20
CA ALA A 78 -37.10 41.23 27.36
C ALA A 78 -36.43 42.38 28.13
N GLN A 79 -35.36 42.95 27.55
CA GLN A 79 -34.82 44.32 27.76
C GLN A 79 -33.92 44.65 26.53
N THR A 80 -34.32 45.49 25.58
CA THR A 80 -34.28 46.97 25.56
C THR A 80 -32.87 47.62 25.63
N GLY A 81 -32.19 47.66 24.48
CA GLY A 81 -31.70 48.91 23.87
C GLY A 81 -30.47 49.63 24.44
N ALA A 82 -29.38 49.56 23.67
CA ALA A 82 -28.29 50.53 23.52
C ALA A 82 -27.36 50.84 24.72
N ASP A 83 -26.09 50.44 24.60
CA ASP A 83 -24.99 51.38 24.32
C ASP A 83 -23.86 50.68 23.52
N THR A 84 -22.88 51.42 23.02
CA THR A 84 -21.74 50.88 22.24
C THR A 84 -20.58 50.42 23.11
N VAL A 85 -20.17 49.16 22.99
CA VAL A 85 -18.82 48.70 23.34
C VAL A 85 -18.38 47.68 22.29
N ALA A 86 -17.12 47.75 21.85
CA ALA A 86 -16.53 46.65 21.10
C ALA A 86 -16.25 45.49 22.07
N SER A 87 -16.85 44.32 21.82
CA SER A 87 -16.38 43.07 22.42
C SER A 87 -15.68 42.28 21.34
N ASP A 88 -14.36 42.38 21.39
CA ASP A 88 -13.44 41.33 21.00
C ASP A 88 -14.08 39.93 21.16
N THR A 89 -14.27 39.24 20.04
CA THR A 89 -14.59 37.81 20.01
C THR A 89 -13.36 37.11 19.49
N ILE A 90 -12.50 36.68 20.42
CA ILE A 90 -11.47 35.67 20.19
C ILE A 90 -12.11 34.56 19.35
N ALA A 91 -11.49 34.24 18.21
CA ALA A 91 -11.96 33.14 17.37
C ALA A 91 -11.98 31.85 18.20
N ASP A 92 -13.06 31.07 18.12
CA ASP A 92 -13.08 29.74 18.72
C ASP A 92 -11.84 28.98 18.22
N PRO A 93 -11.00 28.41 19.12
CA PRO A 93 -9.92 27.56 18.68
C PRO A 93 -10.54 26.41 17.89
N VAL A 94 -10.08 26.21 16.66
CA VAL A 94 -10.56 25.13 15.80
C VAL A 94 -10.13 23.82 16.44
N VAL A 95 -10.99 23.27 17.30
CA VAL A 95 -10.79 21.94 17.88
C VAL A 95 -10.68 20.97 16.70
N PRO A 96 -9.51 20.38 16.43
CA PRO A 96 -9.32 19.56 15.25
C PRO A 96 -10.30 18.39 15.34
N ALA A 97 -11.06 18.17 14.27
CA ALA A 97 -12.09 17.14 14.23
C ALA A 97 -11.48 15.79 14.66
N PRO A 98 -12.08 15.06 15.61
CA PRO A 98 -11.43 13.96 16.28
C PRO A 98 -10.88 12.92 15.29
N ARG A 99 -9.56 12.75 15.29
CA ARG A 99 -8.84 11.82 14.42
C ARG A 99 -8.76 10.45 15.06
N CYS A 100 -9.15 9.42 14.33
CA CYS A 100 -9.04 8.06 14.85
C CYS A 100 -7.58 7.59 14.94
N PRO A 101 -7.24 6.71 15.90
CA PRO A 101 -5.84 6.38 16.19
C PRO A 101 -5.04 5.71 15.07
N ASN A 102 -5.73 5.01 14.17
CA ASN A 102 -5.15 4.15 13.15
C ASN A 102 -5.78 4.45 11.77
N VAL A 103 -4.96 4.41 10.71
CA VAL A 103 -5.35 4.57 9.30
C VAL A 103 -6.51 3.69 8.81
N TYR A 104 -6.89 2.65 9.53
CA TYR A 104 -8.00 1.73 9.24
C TYR A 104 -9.31 2.07 9.97
N GLN A 105 -9.29 3.09 10.83
CA GLN A 105 -10.47 3.55 11.57
C GLN A 105 -11.07 4.83 10.97
N ARG A 106 -12.38 4.96 11.13
CA ARG A 106 -13.17 6.18 10.86
C ARG A 106 -14.19 6.39 11.98
N ILE A 107 -14.70 7.60 12.12
CA ILE A 107 -15.78 7.87 13.07
C ILE A 107 -17.09 7.37 12.49
N CYS A 108 -17.70 6.40 13.17
CA CYS A 108 -19.06 5.94 12.96
C CYS A 108 -19.81 6.12 14.29
N ASP A 109 -20.95 6.82 14.28
CA ASP A 109 -21.77 7.11 15.47
C ASP A 109 -20.95 7.62 16.69
N GLU A 110 -20.14 8.66 16.45
CA GLU A 110 -19.24 9.32 17.41
C GLU A 110 -18.07 8.46 17.94
N ALA A 111 -17.99 7.17 17.58
CA ALA A 111 -16.92 6.25 17.98
C ALA A 111 -15.92 5.94 16.84
N CYS A 112 -14.66 5.65 17.19
CA CYS A 112 -13.64 5.25 16.22
C CYS A 112 -13.70 3.76 15.90
N THR A 113 -14.35 3.45 14.78
CA THR A 113 -14.69 2.09 14.35
C THR A 113 -13.73 1.59 13.28
N ASN A 114 -13.35 0.31 13.38
CA ASN A 114 -12.40 -0.32 12.46
C ASN A 114 -13.12 -0.98 11.28
N LEU A 115 -13.10 -0.28 10.13
CA LEU A 115 -13.81 -0.68 8.93
C LEU A 115 -13.28 -1.97 8.28
N LYS A 116 -12.16 -2.53 8.76
CA LYS A 116 -11.54 -3.75 8.20
C LYS A 116 -12.05 -5.04 8.82
N ILE A 117 -12.59 -4.98 10.04
CA ILE A 117 -12.97 -6.14 10.87
C ILE A 117 -14.35 -6.02 11.55
N ASP A 118 -14.95 -4.83 11.62
CA ASP A 118 -16.30 -4.67 12.17
C ASP A 118 -17.35 -5.21 11.17
N PRO A 119 -18.10 -6.28 11.51
CA PRO A 119 -19.13 -6.83 10.65
C PRO A 119 -20.39 -5.96 10.52
N ASP A 120 -20.51 -4.90 11.32
CA ASP A 120 -21.65 -3.98 11.30
C ASP A 120 -21.27 -2.60 10.69
N ASN A 121 -19.97 -2.39 10.37
CA ASN A 121 -19.42 -1.20 9.69
C ASN A 121 -18.31 -1.59 8.68
N CYS A 122 -18.57 -2.59 7.83
CA CYS A 122 -17.52 -3.20 7.00
C CYS A 122 -17.25 -2.43 5.71
N GLY A 123 -16.05 -1.86 5.59
CA GLY A 123 -15.62 -1.02 4.46
C GLY A 123 -16.08 0.45 4.56
N GLU A 124 -17.29 0.70 5.09
CA GLU A 124 -17.82 2.03 5.40
C GLU A 124 -18.78 2.00 6.61
N CYS A 125 -19.03 3.16 7.24
CA CYS A 125 -19.92 3.25 8.39
C CYS A 125 -21.36 2.83 8.02
N GLY A 126 -21.96 1.96 8.83
CA GLY A 126 -23.30 1.42 8.61
C GLY A 126 -23.39 0.31 7.56
N ALA A 127 -22.28 -0.11 6.94
CA ALA A 127 -22.25 -1.25 6.02
C ALA A 127 -22.28 -2.59 6.78
N VAL A 128 -23.49 -3.01 7.19
CA VAL A 128 -23.72 -4.26 7.93
C VAL A 128 -23.64 -5.48 7.01
N CYS A 129 -22.76 -6.43 7.34
CA CYS A 129 -22.63 -7.72 6.68
C CYS A 129 -23.79 -8.66 7.00
N GLY A 130 -24.18 -9.50 6.03
CA GLY A 130 -25.36 -10.36 6.11
C GLY A 130 -25.29 -11.45 7.19
N ASP A 131 -26.41 -12.17 7.35
CA ASP A 131 -26.53 -13.26 8.33
C ASP A 131 -25.48 -14.36 8.09
N GLY A 132 -24.56 -14.51 9.05
CA GLY A 132 -23.47 -15.49 8.99
C GLY A 132 -22.25 -15.03 8.18
N GLU A 133 -22.23 -13.81 7.66
CA GLU A 133 -21.04 -13.19 7.07
C GLU A 133 -20.13 -12.58 8.14
N VAL A 134 -18.85 -12.50 7.80
CA VAL A 134 -17.78 -11.83 8.54
C VAL A 134 -17.35 -10.57 7.78
N CYS A 135 -16.83 -9.56 8.47
CA CYS A 135 -15.99 -8.56 7.81
C CYS A 135 -14.55 -9.12 7.73
N SER A 136 -14.05 -9.32 6.51
CA SER A 136 -12.68 -9.79 6.30
C SER A 136 -11.95 -8.86 5.34
N GLY A 137 -11.07 -8.01 5.89
CA GLY A 137 -10.35 -7.04 5.09
C GLY A 137 -11.26 -5.97 4.48
N GLY A 138 -12.30 -5.54 5.21
CA GLY A 138 -13.21 -4.47 4.77
C GLY A 138 -14.17 -4.86 3.64
N LEU A 139 -14.37 -6.17 3.43
CA LEU A 139 -15.46 -6.70 2.62
C LEU A 139 -16.26 -7.71 3.44
N CYS A 140 -17.58 -7.68 3.30
CA CYS A 140 -18.46 -8.73 3.80
C CYS A 140 -18.24 -10.02 3.01
N ALA A 141 -18.02 -11.12 3.72
CA ALA A 141 -17.69 -12.41 3.12
C ALA A 141 -18.29 -13.58 3.91
N SER A 142 -18.54 -14.71 3.24
CA SER A 142 -18.99 -15.96 3.87
C SER A 142 -17.89 -16.74 4.60
N GLY A 143 -16.74 -16.10 4.86
CA GLY A 143 -15.57 -16.69 5.50
C GLY A 143 -14.35 -15.78 5.40
N CYS A 144 -13.34 -16.06 6.22
CA CYS A 144 -12.14 -15.23 6.33
C CYS A 144 -11.13 -15.47 5.21
N LEU A 145 -10.33 -14.45 4.93
CA LEU A 145 -9.28 -14.46 3.92
C LEU A 145 -7.94 -14.94 4.50
N GLY A 146 -7.06 -15.41 3.61
CA GLY A 146 -5.71 -15.85 3.98
C GLY A 146 -5.70 -17.06 4.92
N ASN A 147 -5.08 -16.89 6.09
CA ASN A 147 -4.90 -17.90 7.14
C ASN A 147 -5.73 -17.64 8.40
N GLU A 148 -6.68 -16.70 8.35
CA GLU A 148 -7.55 -16.36 9.48
C GLU A 148 -8.71 -17.36 9.64
N THR A 149 -9.21 -17.50 10.86
CA THR A 149 -10.35 -18.37 11.19
C THR A 149 -11.58 -17.51 11.48
N ALA A 150 -12.73 -17.89 10.92
CA ALA A 150 -14.00 -17.28 11.30
C ALA A 150 -14.45 -17.80 12.66
N CYS A 151 -14.51 -16.91 13.66
CA CYS A 151 -14.96 -17.23 15.02
C CYS A 151 -16.15 -16.33 15.36
N GLY A 152 -17.36 -16.79 15.00
CA GLY A 152 -18.54 -15.92 14.96
C GLY A 152 -18.49 -15.01 13.73
N ARG A 153 -18.80 -13.70 13.90
CA ARG A 153 -18.74 -12.69 12.83
C ARG A 153 -17.35 -12.05 12.63
N VAL A 154 -16.34 -12.45 13.41
CA VAL A 154 -14.97 -11.90 13.32
C VAL A 154 -13.96 -12.87 12.72
N CYS A 155 -12.97 -12.32 12.03
CA CYS A 155 -11.80 -13.03 11.54
C CYS A 155 -10.62 -12.87 12.49
N VAL A 156 -10.03 -13.99 12.91
CA VAL A 156 -8.94 -14.00 13.90
C VAL A 156 -7.81 -14.95 13.51
N GLN A 157 -6.58 -14.48 13.71
CA GLN A 157 -5.39 -15.33 13.68
C GLN A 157 -5.30 -16.13 14.98
N THR A 158 -5.80 -17.37 14.96
CA THR A 158 -5.79 -18.26 16.13
C THR A 158 -4.37 -18.60 16.62
N THR A 159 -3.33 -18.30 15.84
CA THR A 159 -1.93 -18.41 16.24
C THR A 159 -1.47 -17.33 17.22
N SER A 160 -2.11 -16.16 17.25
CA SER A 160 -1.69 -14.96 17.98
C SER A 160 -2.80 -14.26 18.78
N ASN A 161 -4.08 -14.52 18.52
CA ASN A 161 -5.19 -13.93 19.27
C ASN A 161 -5.32 -14.57 20.68
N ASN A 162 -5.41 -13.74 21.73
CA ASN A 162 -5.48 -14.19 23.13
C ASN A 162 -6.81 -14.87 23.52
N GLU A 163 -7.90 -14.60 22.80
CA GLU A 163 -9.26 -15.09 23.07
C GLU A 163 -9.60 -16.34 22.23
N HIS A 164 -8.94 -16.50 21.07
CA HIS A 164 -9.15 -17.59 20.11
C HIS A 164 -7.88 -18.44 19.91
N CYS A 165 -7.11 -18.70 20.97
CA CYS A 165 -5.78 -19.30 20.84
C CYS A 165 -5.83 -20.78 20.43
N GLY A 166 -5.28 -21.11 19.26
CA GLY A 166 -5.23 -22.45 18.66
C GLY A 166 -6.56 -22.96 18.10
N ARG A 167 -7.69 -22.33 18.44
CA ARG A 167 -9.05 -22.53 17.90
C ARG A 167 -9.96 -21.42 18.47
N CYS A 168 -11.14 -21.24 17.87
CA CYS A 168 -12.17 -20.36 18.43
C CYS A 168 -12.50 -20.68 19.89
N ASP A 169 -12.84 -19.63 20.65
CA ASP A 169 -13.39 -19.69 22.01
C ASP A 169 -12.46 -20.44 23.00
N ASN A 170 -11.15 -20.26 22.82
CA ASN A 170 -10.10 -20.81 23.66
C ASN A 170 -9.20 -19.69 24.19
N ALA A 171 -9.79 -18.87 25.05
CA ALA A 171 -9.09 -17.75 25.67
C ALA A 171 -7.98 -18.23 26.62
N CYS A 172 -6.85 -17.53 26.61
CA CYS A 172 -5.77 -17.78 27.54
C CYS A 172 -6.11 -17.27 28.95
N GLY A 173 -5.77 -18.06 29.97
CA GLY A 173 -5.98 -17.68 31.37
C GLY A 173 -5.03 -16.57 31.82
N ALA A 174 -5.37 -15.90 32.94
CA ALA A 174 -4.60 -14.77 33.47
C ALA A 174 -3.08 -15.05 33.59
N GLY A 175 -2.26 -14.12 33.12
CA GLY A 175 -0.80 -14.27 33.04
C GLY A 175 -0.30 -15.15 31.88
N LEU A 176 -1.20 -15.64 31.03
CA LEU A 176 -0.89 -16.33 29.78
C LEU A 176 -1.42 -15.52 28.58
N GLY A 177 -0.77 -15.67 27.44
CA GLY A 177 -1.23 -15.15 26.15
C GLY A 177 -0.82 -16.07 25.02
N CYS A 178 -1.35 -15.83 23.82
CA CYS A 178 -1.20 -16.75 22.70
C CYS A 178 0.13 -16.55 21.95
N ASN A 179 0.87 -17.63 21.74
CA ASN A 179 2.07 -17.66 20.90
C ASN A 179 2.08 -18.96 20.09
N ASN A 180 2.03 -18.85 18.77
CA ASN A 180 1.97 -19.99 17.84
C ASN A 180 0.84 -21.00 18.17
N GLY A 181 -0.33 -20.48 18.59
CA GLY A 181 -1.53 -21.28 18.90
C GLY A 181 -1.51 -21.99 20.26
N ALA A 182 -0.55 -21.69 21.13
CA ALA A 182 -0.49 -22.17 22.50
C ALA A 182 -0.52 -21.00 23.50
N CYS A 183 -1.28 -21.16 24.59
CA CYS A 183 -1.24 -20.23 25.72
C CYS A 183 0.05 -20.45 26.53
N VAL A 184 0.90 -19.43 26.56
CA VAL A 184 2.23 -19.43 27.19
C VAL A 184 2.35 -18.26 28.18
N PRO A 185 3.30 -18.28 29.13
CA PRO A 185 3.50 -17.14 30.03
C PRO A 185 3.74 -15.85 29.24
N ALA A 186 2.94 -14.83 29.54
CA ALA A 186 2.97 -13.54 28.86
C ALA A 186 3.21 -12.41 29.87
N ALA A 187 4.03 -11.43 29.49
CA ALA A 187 4.10 -10.16 30.18
C ALA A 187 3.00 -9.26 29.59
N ILE A 188 1.90 -9.14 30.33
CA ILE A 188 0.72 -8.33 29.95
C ILE A 188 0.64 -7.18 30.94
N PHE A 189 0.40 -5.97 30.43
CA PHE A 189 0.34 -4.75 31.22
C PHE A 189 -1.00 -4.04 31.02
N ASP A 190 -1.57 -3.52 32.11
CA ASP A 190 -2.78 -2.71 32.06
C ASP A 190 -2.51 -1.37 31.35
N ALA A 191 -3.46 -0.91 30.53
CA ALA A 191 -3.30 0.33 29.78
C ALA A 191 -3.36 1.57 30.72
N PRO A 192 -2.38 2.48 30.67
CA PRO A 192 -2.43 3.74 31.42
C PRO A 192 -3.51 4.69 30.85
N ALA A 193 -3.97 5.65 31.66
CA ALA A 193 -5.08 6.55 31.28
C ALA A 193 -4.83 7.37 29.99
N MET A 194 -3.56 7.62 29.63
CA MET A 194 -3.18 8.24 28.35
C MET A 194 -3.58 7.43 27.11
N CYS A 195 -3.97 6.15 27.27
CA CYS A 195 -4.45 5.27 26.19
C CYS A 195 -5.97 5.31 25.98
N GLU A 196 -6.70 6.18 26.70
CA GLU A 196 -8.05 6.56 26.28
C GLU A 196 -8.00 7.10 24.84
N GLY A 197 -8.93 6.64 23.99
CA GLY A 197 -8.86 6.94 22.55
C GLY A 197 -7.59 6.42 21.86
N GLY A 198 -7.02 5.30 22.32
CA GLY A 198 -5.92 4.60 21.63
C GLY A 198 -4.52 5.22 21.77
N GLY A 199 -4.35 6.24 22.61
CA GLY A 199 -3.07 6.91 22.82
C GLY A 199 -2.87 8.16 21.95
N LEU A 200 -1.79 8.89 22.22
CA LEU A 200 -1.34 10.00 21.37
C LEU A 200 -0.68 9.48 20.08
N PRO A 201 -0.52 10.33 19.03
CA PRO A 201 0.43 10.07 17.95
C PRO A 201 1.82 9.73 18.47
N ILE A 202 2.57 8.93 17.72
CA ILE A 202 3.95 8.58 18.05
C ILE A 202 4.87 9.55 17.34
N ASP A 203 5.51 10.43 18.10
CA ASP A 203 6.56 11.32 17.64
C ASP A 203 7.94 10.69 17.82
N LEU A 204 8.72 10.68 16.74
CA LEU A 204 10.04 10.07 16.66
C LEU A 204 11.11 11.10 17.03
N GLU A 205 11.23 11.32 18.35
CA GLU A 205 12.13 12.31 18.95
C GLU A 205 13.61 12.09 18.64
N GLY A 206 14.40 13.17 18.59
CA GLY A 206 15.86 13.10 18.54
C GLY A 206 16.45 12.98 17.13
N GLY A 207 15.73 13.50 16.14
CA GLY A 207 16.29 13.88 14.84
C GLY A 207 16.96 15.26 14.87
N ALA A 208 16.94 15.97 13.74
CA ALA A 208 17.19 17.41 13.71
C ALA A 208 15.96 18.18 14.27
N GLU A 209 14.78 17.64 14.00
CA GLU A 209 13.47 18.05 14.50
C GLU A 209 12.73 16.76 14.91
N ASP A 210 11.78 16.89 15.83
CA ASP A 210 10.90 15.78 16.23
C ASP A 210 9.75 15.67 15.22
N ARG A 211 9.47 14.46 14.71
CA ARG A 211 8.51 14.25 13.61
C ARG A 211 7.54 13.11 13.89
N CYS A 212 6.29 13.24 13.44
CA CYS A 212 5.31 12.18 13.60
C CYS A 212 5.69 10.95 12.75
N SER A 213 5.63 9.77 13.36
CA SER A 213 5.89 8.47 12.70
C SER A 213 5.07 8.25 11.42
N GLY A 214 3.84 8.76 11.38
CA GLY A 214 2.98 8.73 10.21
C GLY A 214 3.58 9.47 9.00
N GLU A 215 4.00 10.71 9.20
CA GLU A 215 4.64 11.53 8.15
C GLU A 215 5.98 10.94 7.69
N VAL A 216 6.80 10.46 8.63
CA VAL A 216 8.08 9.79 8.31
C VAL A 216 7.82 8.52 7.49
N ALA A 217 6.71 7.81 7.75
CA ALA A 217 6.31 6.64 6.98
C ALA A 217 5.80 7.01 5.57
N GLU A 218 4.92 8.01 5.45
CA GLU A 218 4.46 8.54 4.15
C GLU A 218 5.65 8.92 3.27
N GLU A 219 6.61 9.66 3.83
CA GLU A 219 7.74 10.20 3.08
C GLU A 219 8.70 9.10 2.61
N LYS A 220 9.08 8.16 3.50
CA LYS A 220 10.15 7.18 3.21
C LYS A 220 9.65 5.88 2.58
N PHE A 221 8.37 5.53 2.73
CA PHE A 221 7.77 4.32 2.14
C PHE A 221 6.93 4.57 0.89
N ARG A 222 7.21 5.65 0.14
CA ARG A 222 6.60 5.95 -1.19
C ARG A 222 6.79 4.87 -2.27
N TRP A 223 7.69 3.92 -2.06
CA TRP A 223 8.10 2.92 -3.03
C TRP A 223 7.86 1.50 -2.50
N ALA A 224 7.52 0.56 -3.38
CA ALA A 224 7.46 -0.86 -3.03
C ALA A 224 8.84 -1.38 -2.61
N MET A 225 9.88 -0.91 -3.30
CA MET A 225 11.27 -1.14 -2.95
C MET A 225 12.10 0.10 -3.29
N CYS A 226 12.85 0.65 -2.33
CA CYS A 226 13.82 1.72 -2.58
C CYS A 226 15.21 1.39 -2.01
N ALA A 227 16.25 1.59 -2.82
CA ALA A 227 17.64 1.32 -2.49
C ALA A 227 18.57 2.54 -2.60
N CYS A 228 19.36 2.82 -1.57
CA CYS A 228 20.38 3.89 -1.62
C CYS A 228 21.64 3.54 -2.44
N GLN A 229 21.87 2.26 -2.70
CA GLN A 229 22.99 1.71 -3.48
C GLN A 229 22.48 0.59 -4.40
N ASP A 230 23.35 -0.35 -4.77
CA ASP A 230 23.03 -1.39 -5.75
C ASP A 230 21.91 -2.36 -5.30
N VAL A 231 21.12 -2.81 -6.26
CA VAL A 231 20.10 -3.86 -6.11
C VAL A 231 20.49 -5.08 -6.95
N SER A 232 20.79 -6.19 -6.28
CA SER A 232 21.10 -7.47 -6.93
C SER A 232 19.97 -8.48 -6.71
N LEU A 233 19.10 -8.62 -7.71
CA LEU A 233 18.01 -9.60 -7.78
C LEU A 233 18.45 -10.91 -8.46
N PRO A 234 17.75 -12.04 -8.26
CA PRO A 234 18.25 -13.36 -8.65
C PRO A 234 18.26 -13.60 -10.16
N ALA A 235 18.91 -14.70 -10.56
CA ALA A 235 18.86 -15.25 -11.92
C ALA A 235 17.70 -16.25 -12.15
N SER A 236 16.93 -16.57 -11.11
CA SER A 236 15.78 -17.49 -11.12
C SER A 236 14.71 -17.07 -10.12
N GLY A 237 13.54 -17.72 -10.12
CA GLY A 237 12.43 -17.39 -9.21
C GLY A 237 11.59 -16.19 -9.70
N GLY A 238 12.26 -15.08 -10.00
CA GLY A 238 11.64 -13.88 -10.56
C GLY A 238 11.58 -12.71 -9.58
N PHE A 239 11.16 -11.56 -10.11
CA PHE A 239 10.83 -10.37 -9.32
C PHE A 239 9.43 -9.90 -9.71
N HIS A 240 8.60 -9.54 -8.75
CA HIS A 240 7.27 -9.01 -9.03
C HIS A 240 6.92 -7.92 -8.03
N THR A 241 6.37 -6.83 -8.53
CA THR A 241 5.63 -5.87 -7.71
C THR A 241 4.26 -5.62 -8.30
N ASP A 242 3.31 -5.37 -7.42
CA ASP A 242 2.05 -4.70 -7.73
C ASP A 242 1.67 -3.82 -6.52
N ALA A 243 0.45 -3.27 -6.50
CA ALA A 243 -0.05 -2.52 -5.36
C ALA A 243 -1.52 -2.77 -5.10
N PHE A 244 -1.93 -2.56 -3.86
CA PHE A 244 -3.33 -2.46 -3.44
C PHE A 244 -3.48 -1.28 -2.48
N ASP A 245 -4.71 -0.99 -2.07
CA ASP A 245 -4.98 -0.09 -0.95
C ASP A 245 -5.66 -0.95 0.12
N SER A 246 -4.98 -1.19 1.23
CA SER A 246 -5.51 -2.08 2.26
C SER A 246 -6.64 -1.44 3.08
N LEU A 247 -7.00 -0.17 2.87
CA LEU A 247 -8.28 0.37 3.36
C LEU A 247 -9.44 -0.12 2.48
N GLN A 248 -9.29 -0.04 1.15
CA GLN A 248 -10.34 -0.28 0.16
C GLN A 248 -10.78 -1.75 0.00
N GLY A 249 -10.01 -2.70 0.54
CA GLY A 249 -10.35 -4.11 0.50
C GLY A 249 -9.18 -5.01 0.89
N PRO A 250 -9.28 -6.32 0.64
CA PRO A 250 -8.13 -7.21 0.60
C PRO A 250 -7.33 -7.01 -0.70
N TYR A 251 -6.09 -7.51 -0.71
CA TYR A 251 -5.25 -7.56 -1.90
C TYR A 251 -5.90 -8.37 -3.04
N ILE A 252 -5.89 -7.81 -4.25
CA ILE A 252 -6.33 -8.45 -5.50
C ILE A 252 -5.14 -8.47 -6.47
N PRO A 253 -4.65 -9.65 -6.92
CA PRO A 253 -3.43 -9.76 -7.70
C PRO A 253 -3.38 -8.97 -9.02
N GLY A 254 -2.22 -8.38 -9.28
CA GLY A 254 -1.88 -7.75 -10.55
C GLY A 254 -2.47 -6.36 -10.76
N ILE A 255 -2.95 -5.67 -9.72
CA ILE A 255 -3.31 -4.24 -9.83
C ILE A 255 -2.07 -3.40 -10.22
N LEU A 256 -2.28 -2.20 -10.75
CA LEU A 256 -1.19 -1.30 -11.18
C LEU A 256 -0.50 -0.65 -9.97
N GLY A 257 0.74 -0.19 -10.14
CA GLY A 257 1.54 0.43 -9.07
C GLY A 257 2.49 -0.54 -8.36
N GLY A 258 3.12 -0.07 -7.29
CA GLY A 258 4.23 -0.78 -6.65
C GLY A 258 5.55 -0.45 -7.33
N SER A 259 5.83 0.85 -7.48
CA SER A 259 7.02 1.37 -8.16
C SER A 259 8.31 1.03 -7.39
N VAL A 260 9.42 0.94 -8.13
CA VAL A 260 10.72 0.48 -7.63
C VAL A 260 11.81 1.50 -7.93
N GLY A 261 12.54 1.91 -6.89
CA GLY A 261 13.60 2.93 -6.95
C GLY A 261 14.98 2.37 -6.59
N SER A 262 16.01 2.86 -7.26
CA SER A 262 17.41 2.56 -6.95
C SER A 262 18.30 3.78 -7.25
N ASN A 263 19.10 4.20 -6.28
CA ASN A 263 20.16 5.20 -6.48
C ASN A 263 21.43 4.56 -7.05
N GLY A 264 21.71 3.29 -6.71
CA GLY A 264 22.77 2.49 -7.32
C GLY A 264 22.28 1.71 -8.55
N ASN A 265 23.11 0.79 -9.03
CA ASN A 265 22.80 -0.05 -10.19
C ASN A 265 21.74 -1.09 -9.83
N PHE A 266 20.76 -1.30 -10.71
CA PHE A 266 19.75 -2.32 -10.53
C PHE A 266 19.99 -3.49 -11.48
N SER A 267 20.02 -4.73 -10.97
CA SER A 267 20.26 -5.93 -11.77
C SER A 267 19.28 -7.04 -11.41
N CYS A 268 18.38 -7.39 -12.34
CA CYS A 268 17.56 -8.60 -12.30
C CYS A 268 17.78 -9.42 -13.57
N LEU A 269 18.21 -10.68 -13.40
CA LEU A 269 18.48 -11.61 -14.51
C LEU A 269 17.38 -12.66 -14.70
N ALA A 270 16.57 -12.90 -13.66
CA ALA A 270 15.28 -13.55 -13.78
C ALA A 270 14.27 -12.67 -14.55
N THR A 271 13.06 -13.18 -14.79
CA THR A 271 11.96 -12.35 -15.30
C THR A 271 11.41 -11.47 -14.17
N ALA A 272 11.34 -10.16 -14.41
CA ALA A 272 10.64 -9.19 -13.61
C ALA A 272 9.24 -8.89 -14.18
N ASP A 273 8.29 -8.53 -13.32
CA ASP A 273 7.03 -7.86 -13.69
C ASP A 273 6.78 -6.75 -12.66
N VAL A 274 7.25 -5.54 -12.96
CA VAL A 274 7.14 -4.36 -12.08
C VAL A 274 5.81 -3.67 -12.38
N GLY A 275 4.90 -3.67 -11.41
CA GLY A 275 3.54 -3.14 -11.55
C GLY A 275 3.45 -1.62 -11.62
N GLY A 276 4.45 -0.93 -11.09
CA GLY A 276 4.57 0.53 -11.13
C GLY A 276 5.67 0.99 -12.07
N SER A 277 6.24 2.16 -11.75
CA SER A 277 7.37 2.72 -12.48
C SER A 277 8.69 2.13 -11.99
N MET A 278 9.67 2.05 -12.88
CA MET A 278 11.02 1.56 -12.59
C MET A 278 12.02 2.70 -12.69
N TRP A 279 12.66 3.10 -11.60
CA TRP A 279 13.51 4.29 -11.54
C TRP A 279 14.93 3.94 -11.07
N VAL A 280 15.93 4.26 -11.89
CA VAL A 280 17.36 4.10 -11.58
C VAL A 280 18.07 5.46 -11.72
N GLY A 281 18.38 6.08 -10.59
CA GLY A 281 18.84 7.47 -10.49
C GLY A 281 20.33 7.69 -10.77
N GLY A 282 20.69 8.92 -11.13
CA GLY A 282 22.04 9.32 -11.50
C GLY A 282 22.62 8.50 -12.66
N ALA A 283 23.95 8.39 -12.72
CA ALA A 283 24.62 7.63 -13.77
C ALA A 283 24.50 6.08 -13.64
N SER A 284 23.64 5.59 -12.74
CA SER A 284 23.50 4.16 -12.41
C SER A 284 22.80 3.37 -13.51
N ASN A 285 23.21 2.11 -13.68
CA ASN A 285 22.79 1.26 -14.78
C ASN A 285 21.62 0.34 -14.38
N LEU A 286 20.69 0.12 -15.32
CA LEU A 286 19.63 -0.86 -15.22
C LEU A 286 19.99 -2.11 -16.04
N THR A 287 19.92 -3.29 -15.44
CA THR A 287 19.93 -4.58 -16.15
C THR A 287 18.66 -5.32 -15.75
N LEU A 288 17.78 -5.58 -16.72
CA LEU A 288 16.43 -6.06 -16.46
C LEU A 288 15.98 -7.01 -17.57
N ARG A 289 15.02 -7.87 -17.26
CA ARG A 289 14.28 -8.70 -18.21
C ARG A 289 12.84 -8.80 -17.77
N GLY A 290 11.88 -8.72 -18.69
CA GLY A 290 10.46 -8.78 -18.39
C GLY A 290 9.78 -7.42 -18.53
N LYS A 291 8.91 -7.04 -17.59
CA LYS A 291 7.99 -5.92 -17.75
C LYS A 291 8.18 -4.79 -16.75
N VAL A 292 7.97 -3.56 -17.22
CA VAL A 292 7.66 -2.37 -16.41
C VAL A 292 6.29 -1.86 -16.87
N ARG A 293 5.31 -1.81 -15.97
CA ARG A 293 3.91 -1.56 -16.32
C ARG A 293 3.52 -0.07 -16.35
N MET A 294 4.36 0.80 -15.79
CA MET A 294 4.32 2.26 -15.98
C MET A 294 5.60 2.74 -16.71
N ASP A 295 6.11 3.91 -16.36
CA ASP A 295 7.34 4.50 -16.91
C ASP A 295 8.63 3.81 -16.42
N MET A 296 9.68 3.86 -17.27
CA MET A 296 11.03 3.40 -16.93
C MET A 296 12.05 4.55 -17.05
N LEU A 297 12.61 5.00 -15.92
CA LEU A 297 13.65 6.03 -15.86
C LEU A 297 15.00 5.41 -15.50
N THR A 298 16.06 5.73 -16.25
CA THR A 298 17.43 5.26 -15.99
C THR A 298 18.44 6.28 -16.50
N GLY A 299 19.20 6.95 -15.62
CA GLY A 299 20.22 7.91 -16.07
C GLY A 299 21.47 7.27 -16.67
N GLY A 300 21.85 6.06 -16.22
CA GLY A 300 22.90 5.23 -16.83
C GLY A 300 22.42 4.39 -18.02
N ASN A 301 23.14 3.30 -18.33
CA ASN A 301 22.78 2.40 -19.43
C ASN A 301 21.67 1.43 -19.01
N THR A 302 20.83 1.03 -19.98
CA THR A 302 19.79 0.01 -19.78
C THR A 302 20.11 -1.22 -20.62
N ASN A 303 20.25 -2.38 -19.99
CA ASN A 303 20.56 -3.65 -20.65
C ASN A 303 19.37 -4.63 -20.52
N ALA A 304 18.70 -4.89 -21.64
CA ALA A 304 17.64 -5.90 -21.72
C ALA A 304 18.26 -7.30 -21.79
N SER A 305 18.00 -8.12 -20.77
CA SER A 305 18.59 -9.45 -20.65
C SER A 305 17.77 -10.52 -21.41
N ALA A 306 18.49 -11.44 -22.03
CA ALA A 306 17.91 -12.53 -22.82
C ALA A 306 17.27 -13.61 -21.92
N PRO A 307 16.32 -14.42 -22.43
CA PRO A 307 15.76 -14.39 -23.78
C PRO A 307 14.55 -13.44 -23.98
N ASN A 308 13.95 -12.88 -22.93
CA ASN A 308 12.65 -12.18 -23.08
C ASN A 308 12.74 -10.67 -23.38
N GLY A 309 13.89 -10.02 -23.20
CA GLY A 309 14.00 -8.57 -23.42
C GLY A 309 13.32 -7.74 -22.32
N ILE A 310 13.01 -6.48 -22.61
CA ILE A 310 12.21 -5.59 -21.73
C ILE A 310 11.00 -5.04 -22.50
N ASP A 311 9.79 -5.19 -21.95
CA ASP A 311 8.59 -4.42 -22.32
C ASP A 311 8.38 -3.28 -21.29
N VAL A 312 8.22 -2.05 -21.75
CA VAL A 312 7.81 -0.87 -20.95
C VAL A 312 6.48 -0.38 -21.50
N LEU A 313 5.44 -0.37 -20.66
CA LEU A 313 4.07 -0.15 -21.13
C LEU A 313 3.66 1.33 -21.24
N GLN A 314 4.43 2.24 -20.65
CA GLN A 314 4.31 3.68 -20.87
C GLN A 314 5.61 4.22 -21.48
N ASN A 315 6.21 5.28 -20.92
CA ASN A 315 7.38 5.97 -21.45
C ASN A 315 8.69 5.39 -20.91
N ALA A 316 9.79 5.70 -21.56
CA ALA A 316 11.13 5.34 -21.11
C ALA A 316 12.11 6.50 -21.28
N THR A 317 12.83 6.85 -20.22
CA THR A 317 13.85 7.90 -20.22
C THR A 317 15.21 7.27 -19.91
N VAL A 318 16.12 7.25 -20.89
CA VAL A 318 17.41 6.54 -20.79
C VAL A 318 18.59 7.48 -21.12
N GLY A 319 19.37 7.85 -20.12
CA GLY A 319 20.55 8.73 -20.28
C GLY A 319 21.79 8.03 -20.86
N GLY A 320 21.93 6.73 -20.66
CA GLY A 320 22.99 5.90 -21.23
C GLY A 320 22.65 5.37 -22.63
N THR A 321 23.06 4.13 -22.89
CA THR A 321 22.67 3.37 -24.07
C THR A 321 21.61 2.35 -23.69
N LEU A 322 20.52 2.26 -24.48
CA LEU A 322 19.56 1.16 -24.40
C LEU A 322 20.04 0.01 -25.29
N SER A 323 20.45 -1.08 -24.64
CA SER A 323 20.94 -2.32 -25.24
C SER A 323 19.84 -3.39 -25.23
N PRO A 324 19.18 -3.72 -26.37
CA PRO A 324 18.05 -4.66 -26.42
C PRO A 324 18.45 -6.14 -26.24
N GLY A 325 19.74 -6.44 -26.14
CA GLY A 325 20.25 -7.80 -25.95
C GLY A 325 19.76 -8.78 -27.02
N GLY A 326 19.51 -10.03 -26.61
CA GLY A 326 18.98 -11.09 -27.48
C GLY A 326 17.45 -11.20 -27.48
N GLY A 327 16.74 -10.42 -26.66
CA GLY A 327 15.28 -10.50 -26.51
C GLY A 327 14.50 -9.30 -27.05
N GLY A 328 15.18 -8.18 -27.33
CA GLY A 328 14.55 -6.93 -27.75
C GLY A 328 14.33 -5.96 -26.59
N ALA A 329 13.96 -4.73 -26.94
CA ALA A 329 13.33 -3.79 -26.02
C ALA A 329 12.13 -3.14 -26.70
N ARG A 330 11.03 -2.97 -25.98
CA ARG A 330 9.78 -2.40 -26.51
C ARG A 330 9.22 -1.40 -25.53
N ILE A 331 9.12 -0.16 -25.98
CA ILE A 331 8.48 0.95 -25.28
C ILE A 331 7.17 1.21 -26.03
N LEU A 332 6.06 1.44 -25.33
CA LEU A 332 4.80 1.76 -26.01
C LEU A 332 4.58 3.26 -26.16
N GLY A 333 4.94 4.04 -25.14
CA GLY A 333 4.92 5.50 -25.16
C GLY A 333 6.18 6.10 -25.79
N THR A 334 6.62 7.21 -25.19
CA THR A 334 7.79 7.96 -25.65
C THR A 334 9.08 7.35 -25.12
N LEU A 335 10.06 7.13 -26.00
CA LEU A 335 11.44 6.90 -25.63
C LEU A 335 12.21 8.23 -25.68
N THR A 336 12.73 8.69 -24.54
CA THR A 336 13.56 9.88 -24.41
C THR A 336 15.02 9.48 -24.19
N ILE A 337 15.92 10.00 -25.04
CA ILE A 337 17.37 9.77 -24.94
C ILE A 337 18.16 11.07 -25.22
N PRO A 338 19.41 11.22 -24.72
CA PRO A 338 20.27 12.33 -25.09
C PRO A 338 20.49 12.45 -26.59
N GLU A 339 20.61 13.69 -27.08
CA GLU A 339 20.75 14.01 -28.50
C GLU A 339 21.88 13.24 -29.19
N ASN A 340 22.99 13.00 -28.48
CA ASN A 340 24.17 12.31 -28.96
C ASN A 340 24.05 10.77 -29.00
N LYS A 341 22.95 10.19 -28.50
CA LYS A 341 22.69 8.74 -28.52
C LYS A 341 21.99 8.30 -29.80
N THR A 342 22.06 7.01 -30.09
CA THR A 342 21.34 6.35 -31.18
C THR A 342 20.57 5.16 -30.62
N VAL A 343 19.33 4.99 -31.08
CA VAL A 343 18.54 3.81 -30.70
C VAL A 343 19.11 2.56 -31.37
N SER A 344 19.39 1.53 -30.57
CA SER A 344 19.96 0.26 -31.04
C SER A 344 18.97 -0.56 -31.87
N SER A 345 19.46 -1.34 -32.83
CA SER A 345 18.66 -2.32 -33.58
C SER A 345 18.06 -3.37 -32.63
N GLY A 346 16.74 -3.55 -32.66
CA GLY A 346 16.00 -4.42 -31.73
C GLY A 346 15.28 -3.67 -30.60
N VAL A 347 15.40 -2.34 -30.55
CA VAL A 347 14.51 -1.47 -29.75
C VAL A 347 13.32 -1.04 -30.63
N THR A 348 12.13 -0.95 -30.02
CA THR A 348 10.91 -0.36 -30.60
C THR A 348 10.30 0.63 -29.61
N TYR A 349 9.63 1.68 -30.11
CA TYR A 349 9.06 2.79 -29.35
C TYR A 349 7.84 3.38 -30.07
N GLY A 350 6.91 4.01 -29.35
CA GLY A 350 5.78 4.74 -29.96
C GLY A 350 6.20 6.11 -30.51
N ALA A 351 6.97 6.86 -29.72
CA ALA A 351 7.61 8.11 -30.12
C ALA A 351 9.09 8.14 -29.68
N LEU A 352 9.91 8.98 -30.31
CA LEU A 352 11.30 9.22 -29.94
C LEU A 352 11.51 10.71 -29.69
N VAL A 353 11.87 11.06 -28.46
CA VAL A 353 12.33 12.40 -28.08
C VAL A 353 13.85 12.38 -27.93
N LYS A 354 14.49 13.42 -28.46
CA LYS A 354 15.91 13.71 -28.24
C LYS A 354 16.02 15.02 -27.48
N ALA A 355 16.47 14.92 -26.23
CA ALA A 355 16.58 16.02 -25.28
C ALA A 355 17.66 15.68 -24.24
N PRO A 356 18.19 16.64 -23.46
CA PRO A 356 18.95 16.32 -22.27
C PRO A 356 18.17 15.36 -21.37
N VAL A 357 18.87 14.36 -20.82
CA VAL A 357 18.32 13.43 -19.83
C VAL A 357 19.16 13.53 -18.58
N ASP A 358 18.54 14.03 -17.52
CA ASP A 358 18.96 13.78 -16.14
C ASP A 358 17.85 12.98 -15.46
N VAL A 359 18.20 12.17 -14.46
CA VAL A 359 17.29 11.29 -13.73
C VAL A 359 17.70 11.35 -12.27
N ALA A 360 16.92 12.06 -11.45
CA ALA A 360 17.19 12.26 -10.03
C ALA A 360 17.33 10.93 -9.26
N LYS A 361 17.92 10.98 -8.06
CA LYS A 361 17.95 9.84 -7.14
C LYS A 361 16.51 9.58 -6.63
N PRO A 362 15.90 8.40 -6.87
CA PRO A 362 14.53 8.12 -6.42
C PRO A 362 14.41 7.91 -4.91
N CYS A 363 15.49 7.51 -4.24
CA CYS A 363 15.48 7.15 -2.83
C CYS A 363 16.20 8.23 -2.01
N GLN A 364 15.50 8.74 -1.00
CA GLN A 364 16.01 9.75 -0.07
C GLN A 364 17.03 9.12 0.87
N CYS A 365 18.29 9.51 0.71
CA CYS A 365 19.47 8.79 1.23
C CYS A 365 20.67 9.69 1.53
N GLU A 366 20.58 11.02 1.34
CA GLU A 366 21.60 11.97 1.80
C GLU A 366 21.59 12.08 3.35
N PRO A 367 22.65 12.62 3.99
CA PRO A 367 22.85 12.49 5.44
C PRO A 367 21.80 13.17 6.33
N ASP A 368 21.08 14.13 5.78
CA ASP A 368 19.94 14.87 6.31
C ASP A 368 18.58 14.18 6.02
N GLU A 369 18.50 13.41 4.94
CA GLU A 369 17.30 12.67 4.55
C GLU A 369 17.09 11.35 5.31
N ILE A 370 18.16 10.75 5.86
CA ILE A 370 18.12 9.41 6.46
C ILE A 370 17.49 9.41 7.85
N ILE A 371 16.78 8.33 8.20
CA ILE A 371 16.12 8.19 9.50
C ILE A 371 17.19 8.02 10.60
N PRO A 372 17.28 8.91 11.62
CA PRO A 372 18.33 8.89 12.63
C PRO A 372 18.00 7.89 13.76
N ILE A 373 17.93 6.60 13.43
CA ILE A 373 17.50 5.50 14.32
C ILE A 373 18.23 5.47 15.67
N HIS A 374 19.53 5.79 15.69
CA HIS A 374 20.31 5.84 16.94
C HIS A 374 19.99 7.08 17.79
N GLY A 375 19.54 8.18 17.18
CA GLY A 375 18.99 9.36 17.86
C GLY A 375 17.66 9.03 18.53
N PHE A 376 16.74 8.41 17.79
CA PHE A 376 15.43 7.95 18.31
C PHE A 376 15.59 7.07 19.56
N ILE A 377 16.50 6.09 19.50
CA ILE A 377 16.79 5.20 20.63
C ILE A 377 17.48 5.93 21.78
N ALA A 378 18.33 6.93 21.50
CA ALA A 378 19.01 7.70 22.53
C ALA A 378 18.04 8.62 23.29
N ALA A 379 17.12 9.31 22.60
CA ALA A 379 16.07 10.12 23.23
C ALA A 379 15.18 9.25 24.12
N ARG A 380 14.71 8.12 23.57
CA ARG A 380 13.81 7.18 24.24
C ARG A 380 14.48 6.28 25.29
N ARG A 381 15.79 6.39 25.53
CA ARG A 381 16.47 5.64 26.63
C ARG A 381 15.99 6.09 28.00
N ASP A 382 15.86 7.41 28.18
CA ASP A 382 15.48 8.02 29.46
C ASP A 382 14.10 8.72 29.38
N ASN A 383 13.60 9.08 28.18
CA ASN A 383 12.26 9.64 27.96
C ASN A 383 11.29 8.57 27.39
N ASN A 384 10.77 7.68 28.25
CA ASN A 384 9.86 6.58 27.84
C ASN A 384 8.82 6.20 28.93
N ASP A 385 7.76 5.53 28.48
CA ASP A 385 6.57 5.16 29.26
C ASP A 385 6.74 3.86 30.08
N ASN A 386 7.93 3.23 30.07
CA ASN A 386 8.19 1.99 30.82
C ASN A 386 7.81 2.11 32.31
N ALA A 387 8.02 3.28 32.90
CA ALA A 387 7.72 3.55 34.31
C ALA A 387 6.22 3.54 34.62
N LEU A 388 5.35 3.88 33.65
CA LEU A 388 3.90 3.91 33.83
C LEU A 388 3.32 2.49 33.99
N ILE A 389 3.87 1.53 33.25
CA ILE A 389 3.45 0.12 33.29
C ILE A 389 4.39 -0.79 34.11
N ASN A 390 5.47 -0.25 34.68
CA ASN A 390 6.53 -1.01 35.38
C ASN A 390 7.29 -2.02 34.47
N LEU A 391 7.42 -1.73 33.18
CA LEU A 391 8.20 -2.54 32.24
C LEU A 391 9.70 -2.43 32.54
N ASN A 392 10.34 -3.58 32.78
CA ASN A 392 11.78 -3.65 32.98
C ASN A 392 12.51 -3.64 31.61
N PRO A 393 13.44 -2.69 31.33
CA PRO A 393 14.19 -2.64 30.07
C PRO A 393 14.98 -3.92 29.72
N SER A 394 15.26 -4.79 30.70
CA SER A 394 15.96 -6.07 30.51
C SER A 394 15.04 -7.29 30.55
N LEU A 395 13.71 -7.11 30.53
CA LEU A 395 12.70 -8.19 30.64
C LEU A 395 12.94 -9.38 29.68
N LEU A 396 13.34 -9.07 28.44
CA LEU A 396 13.62 -10.04 27.37
C LEU A 396 15.12 -10.25 27.13
N ASN A 397 16.00 -9.67 27.95
CA ASN A 397 17.45 -9.66 27.78
C ASN A 397 18.16 -10.56 28.81
N GLY A 398 17.69 -11.80 28.98
CA GLY A 398 18.22 -12.73 29.97
C GLY A 398 17.31 -13.93 30.28
N ALA A 399 17.44 -14.46 31.49
CA ALA A 399 16.69 -15.63 31.93
C ALA A 399 15.22 -15.26 32.27
N THR A 400 14.32 -15.49 31.30
CA THR A 400 12.87 -15.25 31.45
C THR A 400 12.03 -16.45 30.99
N ASN A 401 10.88 -16.66 31.64
CA ASN A 401 9.86 -17.63 31.23
C ASN A 401 8.83 -17.03 30.25
N PHE A 402 8.79 -15.71 30.08
CA PHE A 402 7.86 -15.06 29.17
C PHE A 402 8.17 -15.39 27.70
N ARG A 403 7.12 -15.70 26.94
CA ARG A 403 7.16 -16.00 25.50
C ARG A 403 6.23 -15.09 24.69
N ARG A 404 5.56 -14.17 25.38
CA ARG A 404 4.81 -13.06 24.81
C ARG A 404 5.00 -11.79 25.64
N LEU A 405 4.95 -10.64 24.99
CA LEU A 405 4.90 -9.30 25.58
C LEU A 405 3.76 -8.52 24.92
N ASP A 406 2.77 -8.10 25.70
CA ASP A 406 1.69 -7.21 25.26
C ASP A 406 1.97 -5.80 25.79
N LEU A 407 2.10 -4.83 24.88
CA LEU A 407 2.33 -3.42 25.17
C LEU A 407 1.04 -2.64 24.87
N PRO A 408 0.50 -1.85 25.81
CA PRO A 408 -0.55 -0.87 25.51
C PRO A 408 0.05 0.32 24.72
N CYS A 409 -0.70 1.40 24.54
CA CYS A 409 -0.18 2.58 23.83
C CYS A 409 1.05 3.20 24.53
N GLY A 410 1.87 3.95 23.80
CA GLY A 410 3.02 4.70 24.33
C GLY A 410 4.37 4.27 23.75
N ASN A 411 5.43 4.90 24.26
CA ASN A 411 6.82 4.73 23.83
C ASN A 411 7.59 3.86 24.84
N TYR A 412 8.00 2.65 24.45
CA TYR A 412 8.66 1.68 25.33
C TYR A 412 10.10 1.38 24.92
N TYR A 413 10.96 1.14 25.90
CA TYR A 413 12.40 0.95 25.68
C TYR A 413 12.92 -0.38 26.24
N LEU A 414 13.66 -1.13 25.43
CA LEU A 414 14.36 -2.36 25.84
C LEU A 414 15.86 -2.29 25.53
N ASN A 415 16.66 -2.86 26.44
CA ASN A 415 18.12 -3.04 26.30
C ASN A 415 18.51 -4.10 25.24
N GLY A 416 17.55 -4.71 24.54
CA GLY A 416 17.75 -5.84 23.65
C GLY A 416 16.77 -7.00 23.95
N ILE A 417 16.76 -8.00 23.06
CA ILE A 417 16.03 -9.26 23.21
C ILE A 417 17.05 -10.36 23.00
N ASN A 418 17.29 -11.23 23.98
CA ASN A 418 18.27 -12.31 23.85
C ASN A 418 17.71 -13.61 24.43
N LEU A 419 16.87 -14.27 23.63
CA LEU A 419 16.08 -15.44 24.00
C LEU A 419 16.44 -16.63 23.11
N GLY A 420 16.69 -17.80 23.71
CA GLY A 420 16.91 -19.05 22.97
C GLY A 420 15.62 -19.70 22.45
N THR A 421 14.53 -18.94 22.32
CA THR A 421 13.16 -19.43 22.15
C THR A 421 12.31 -18.45 21.33
N ASP A 422 11.10 -18.87 20.98
CA ASP A 422 10.10 -17.99 20.36
C ASP A 422 9.70 -16.83 21.29
N ILE A 423 9.39 -15.70 20.69
CA ILE A 423 8.82 -14.51 21.34
C ILE A 423 7.87 -13.80 20.38
N THR A 424 6.65 -13.52 20.86
CA THR A 424 5.68 -12.65 20.20
C THR A 424 5.56 -11.34 20.97
N ILE A 425 5.63 -10.21 20.28
CA ILE A 425 5.47 -8.87 20.85
C ILE A 425 4.27 -8.22 20.16
N VAL A 426 3.30 -7.77 20.96
CA VAL A 426 2.02 -7.21 20.47
C VAL A 426 1.83 -5.79 20.98
N ALA A 427 1.46 -4.90 20.06
CA ALA A 427 1.01 -3.53 20.33
C ALA A 427 -0.52 -3.45 20.37
N HIS A 428 -1.04 -2.62 21.28
CA HIS A 428 -2.46 -2.31 21.45
C HIS A 428 -2.63 -0.77 21.49
N GLY A 429 -3.38 -0.17 20.57
CA GLY A 429 -3.34 1.28 20.33
C GLY A 429 -2.03 1.74 19.69
N ARG A 430 -1.75 3.06 19.72
CA ARG A 430 -0.52 3.64 19.14
C ARG A 430 0.70 3.35 20.02
N THR A 431 1.60 2.49 19.54
CA THR A 431 2.71 1.94 20.32
C THR A 431 4.04 2.05 19.57
N ALA A 432 5.09 2.45 20.27
CA ALA A 432 6.45 2.41 19.76
C ALA A 432 7.38 1.60 20.68
N LEU A 433 8.26 0.79 20.10
CA LEU A 433 9.23 -0.04 20.81
C LEU A 433 10.65 0.21 20.30
N TYR A 434 11.45 0.85 21.14
CA TYR A 434 12.84 1.19 20.90
C TYR A 434 13.75 0.13 21.55
N ILE A 435 14.62 -0.48 20.75
CA ILE A 435 15.49 -1.59 21.17
C ILE A 435 16.94 -1.23 20.88
N ASP A 436 17.68 -0.86 21.92
CA ASP A 436 19.09 -0.42 21.85
C ASP A 436 20.03 -1.56 21.44
N GLY A 437 19.93 -2.69 22.14
CA GLY A 437 20.79 -3.86 21.93
C GLY A 437 20.38 -4.78 20.79
N ASN A 438 21.14 -5.86 20.63
CA ASN A 438 20.84 -6.92 19.66
C ASN A 438 19.52 -7.65 19.99
N VAL A 439 18.89 -8.17 18.94
CA VAL A 439 17.71 -9.03 18.99
C VAL A 439 18.06 -10.44 18.50
N ASN A 440 17.93 -11.42 19.39
CA ASN A 440 18.19 -12.83 19.16
C ASN A 440 17.00 -13.65 19.69
N ALA A 441 16.42 -14.49 18.83
CA ALA A 441 15.22 -15.29 19.09
C ALA A 441 15.25 -16.60 18.29
N ALA A 442 14.39 -17.56 18.61
CA ALA A 442 14.06 -18.65 17.68
C ALA A 442 13.11 -18.13 16.59
N ARG A 443 11.79 -18.08 16.84
CA ARG A 443 10.88 -17.20 16.08
C ARG A 443 10.74 -15.84 16.76
N LEU A 444 10.91 -14.76 16.01
CA LEU A 444 10.52 -13.40 16.41
C LEU A 444 9.22 -13.03 15.69
N THR A 445 8.23 -12.53 16.42
CA THR A 445 6.97 -12.03 15.85
C THR A 445 6.65 -10.65 16.43
N PHE A 446 6.48 -9.63 15.58
CA PHE A 446 5.92 -8.33 15.94
C PHE A 446 4.54 -8.20 15.30
N PHE A 447 3.53 -7.76 16.05
CA PHE A 447 2.14 -7.69 15.60
C PHE A 447 1.44 -6.48 16.22
N ALA A 448 0.69 -5.73 15.41
CA ALA A 448 -0.29 -4.75 15.90
C ALA A 448 -1.66 -5.44 15.97
N THR A 449 -2.47 -5.19 17.01
CA THR A 449 -3.91 -5.46 16.90
C THR A 449 -4.51 -4.62 15.77
N PRO A 450 -5.68 -4.99 15.19
CA PRO A 450 -6.21 -4.30 14.00
C PRO A 450 -6.44 -2.79 14.19
N ASP A 451 -6.67 -2.35 15.44
CA ASP A 451 -6.86 -0.98 15.91
C ASP A 451 -5.56 -0.28 16.39
N ALA A 452 -4.43 -0.98 16.44
CA ALA A 452 -3.14 -0.48 16.89
C ALA A 452 -2.25 -0.02 15.74
N GLU A 453 -1.34 0.93 15.99
CA GLU A 453 -0.17 1.17 15.12
C GLU A 453 1.09 0.78 15.89
N PHE A 454 2.03 0.11 15.22
CA PHE A 454 3.26 -0.37 15.86
C PHE A 454 4.53 0.07 15.13
N ASP A 455 5.27 0.96 15.76
CA ASP A 455 6.64 1.32 15.39
C ASP A 455 7.66 0.48 16.16
N ILE A 456 8.56 -0.20 15.44
CA ILE A 456 9.65 -0.98 16.04
C ILE A 456 10.99 -0.40 15.56
N VAL A 457 11.81 0.09 16.47
CA VAL A 457 13.06 0.81 16.17
C VAL A 457 14.23 0.06 16.82
N ILE A 458 15.16 -0.51 16.03
CA ILE A 458 16.22 -1.40 16.53
C ILE A 458 17.62 -0.90 16.17
N GLY A 459 18.42 -0.58 17.20
CA GLY A 459 19.79 -0.09 17.13
C GLY A 459 20.85 -1.18 17.11
N GLY A 460 20.47 -2.43 17.39
CA GLY A 460 21.33 -3.62 17.28
C GLY A 460 21.16 -4.40 15.98
N SER A 461 21.77 -5.58 15.93
CA SER A 461 21.55 -6.58 14.87
C SER A 461 20.38 -7.51 15.23
N VAL A 462 19.68 -8.03 14.20
CA VAL A 462 18.56 -8.98 14.35
C VAL A 462 19.00 -10.35 13.84
N SER A 463 18.78 -11.39 14.64
CA SER A 463 19.13 -12.79 14.37
C SER A 463 18.01 -13.71 14.86
N ALA A 464 17.22 -14.26 13.93
CA ALA A 464 16.17 -15.24 14.24
C ALA A 464 16.16 -16.39 13.23
N SER A 465 15.60 -17.54 13.59
CA SER A 465 15.37 -18.67 12.67
C SER A 465 13.99 -18.63 11.98
N GLY A 466 13.08 -17.79 12.48
CA GLY A 466 11.89 -17.32 11.78
C GLY A 466 11.54 -15.88 12.19
N LEU A 467 10.96 -15.11 11.27
CA LEU A 467 10.61 -13.70 11.49
C LEU A 467 9.19 -13.43 10.99
N SER A 468 8.38 -12.72 11.77
CA SER A 468 7.05 -12.27 11.36
C SER A 468 6.86 -10.82 11.80
N VAL A 469 6.34 -9.97 10.90
CA VAL A 469 6.20 -8.53 11.11
C VAL A 469 4.85 -8.07 10.56
N GLY A 470 3.98 -7.58 11.44
CA GLY A 470 2.67 -7.01 11.11
C GLY A 470 1.66 -8.04 10.59
N SER A 471 0.80 -7.62 9.66
CA SER A 471 -0.26 -8.45 9.08
C SER A 471 -0.54 -8.06 7.62
N PRO A 472 -0.62 -9.03 6.68
CA PRO A 472 -1.00 -8.78 5.28
C PRO A 472 -2.35 -8.07 5.09
N ALA A 473 -3.25 -8.14 6.07
CA ALA A 473 -4.56 -7.50 6.04
C ALA A 473 -4.54 -6.01 6.47
N TYR A 474 -3.49 -5.57 7.18
CA TYR A 474 -3.31 -4.19 7.65
C TYR A 474 -1.82 -3.77 7.66
N PRO A 475 -1.12 -3.75 6.51
CA PRO A 475 0.33 -3.52 6.48
C PRO A 475 0.78 -2.14 6.98
N ALA A 476 0.04 -1.07 6.68
CA ALA A 476 0.41 0.28 7.09
C ALA A 476 0.44 0.47 8.63
N ALA A 477 -0.18 -0.42 9.40
CA ALA A 477 -0.17 -0.41 10.86
C ALA A 477 1.10 -1.01 11.51
N THR A 478 2.12 -1.44 10.75
CA THR A 478 3.38 -1.93 11.34
C THR A 478 4.62 -1.47 10.56
N ARG A 479 5.53 -0.80 11.26
CA ARG A 479 6.72 -0.12 10.71
C ARG A 479 7.97 -0.58 11.48
N LEU A 480 8.97 -1.12 10.77
CA LEU A 480 10.20 -1.71 11.36
C LEU A 480 11.45 -1.00 10.84
N TYR A 481 12.16 -0.30 11.73
CA TYR A 481 13.34 0.50 11.44
C TYR A 481 14.60 -0.15 12.04
N LEU A 482 15.59 -0.51 11.20
CA LEU A 482 16.79 -1.26 11.60
C LEU A 482 18.07 -0.47 11.30
N GLY A 483 18.69 0.06 12.36
CA GLY A 483 19.86 0.95 12.29
C GLY A 483 21.20 0.31 12.71
N GLY A 484 21.18 -0.86 13.35
CA GLY A 484 22.39 -1.48 13.92
C GLY A 484 23.17 -2.42 13.02
N SER A 485 22.53 -2.99 11.99
CA SER A 485 23.16 -4.03 11.16
C SER A 485 23.80 -3.46 9.91
N SER A 486 25.04 -3.85 9.62
CA SER A 486 25.61 -3.69 8.26
C SER A 486 24.93 -4.61 7.24
N LYS A 487 24.23 -5.66 7.70
CA LYS A 487 23.44 -6.58 6.88
C LYS A 487 22.37 -7.28 7.73
N LEU A 488 21.10 -7.14 7.35
CA LEU A 488 20.03 -8.04 7.81
C LEU A 488 19.98 -9.24 6.86
N THR A 489 20.08 -10.47 7.37
CA THR A 489 19.78 -11.67 6.57
C THR A 489 18.46 -12.25 7.05
N LEU A 490 17.47 -12.31 6.16
CA LEU A 490 16.18 -12.90 6.46
C LEU A 490 16.29 -14.44 6.63
N PRO A 491 15.55 -15.04 7.59
CA PRO A 491 15.52 -16.50 7.77
C PRO A 491 14.74 -17.23 6.67
N GLN A 492 14.46 -18.53 6.86
CA GLN A 492 13.69 -19.33 5.89
C GLN A 492 12.17 -19.19 6.03
N ASN A 493 11.68 -18.98 7.26
CA ASN A 493 10.27 -18.79 7.55
C ASN A 493 10.06 -17.29 7.83
N VAL A 494 9.49 -16.56 6.87
CA VAL A 494 9.38 -15.10 6.92
C VAL A 494 8.01 -14.65 6.44
N ASP A 495 7.28 -13.98 7.33
CA ASP A 495 5.96 -13.42 7.07
C ASP A 495 6.05 -11.88 7.22
N ILE A 496 5.97 -11.09 6.14
CA ILE A 496 5.99 -9.60 6.23
C ILE A 496 4.68 -9.03 5.71
N GLY A 497 3.91 -8.46 6.63
CA GLY A 497 2.75 -7.61 6.39
C GLY A 497 2.96 -6.26 7.02
N GLY A 498 3.90 -5.48 6.49
CA GLY A 498 4.32 -4.21 7.04
C GLY A 498 5.46 -3.58 6.27
N PHE A 499 5.98 -2.48 6.81
CA PHE A 499 7.01 -1.67 6.18
C PHE A 499 8.35 -1.83 6.88
N VAL A 500 9.43 -2.09 6.12
CA VAL A 500 10.75 -2.43 6.68
C VAL A 500 11.81 -1.50 6.11
N TYR A 501 12.51 -0.77 6.99
CA TYR A 501 13.58 0.17 6.68
C TYR A 501 14.91 -0.34 7.26
N VAL A 502 15.94 -0.51 6.41
CA VAL A 502 17.24 -1.07 6.79
C VAL A 502 18.38 -0.16 6.32
N TYR A 503 18.78 0.80 7.14
CA TYR A 503 19.84 1.75 6.80
C TYR A 503 20.81 1.95 7.98
N PRO A 504 22.14 1.91 7.79
CA PRO A 504 22.89 1.79 6.53
C PRO A 504 23.10 0.33 6.05
N GLY A 505 22.26 -0.63 6.48
CA GLY A 505 22.46 -2.05 6.23
C GLY A 505 22.04 -2.57 4.84
N GLU A 506 22.64 -3.70 4.42
CA GLU A 506 22.15 -4.50 3.30
C GLU A 506 20.98 -5.41 3.74
N LEU A 507 19.85 -5.39 3.02
CA LEU A 507 18.81 -6.41 3.16
C LEU A 507 19.16 -7.62 2.26
N HIS A 508 19.38 -8.77 2.89
CA HIS A 508 19.75 -10.01 2.23
C HIS A 508 18.65 -11.06 2.36
N ILE A 509 18.15 -11.51 1.21
CA ILE A 509 16.96 -12.36 1.08
C ILE A 509 17.41 -13.70 0.45
N PRO A 510 17.75 -14.73 1.26
CA PRO A 510 18.39 -15.96 0.77
C PRO A 510 17.43 -16.99 0.16
N LYS A 511 16.12 -16.73 0.21
CA LYS A 511 15.03 -17.60 -0.21
C LYS A 511 13.93 -16.78 -0.88
N ASP A 512 12.88 -17.47 -1.32
CA ASP A 512 11.69 -16.82 -1.86
C ASP A 512 10.99 -16.04 -0.74
N LEU A 513 10.48 -14.84 -1.05
CA LEU A 513 9.80 -13.94 -0.14
C LEU A 513 8.57 -13.32 -0.81
N GLU A 514 7.51 -13.22 -0.04
CA GLU A 514 6.31 -12.45 -0.35
C GLU A 514 6.13 -11.39 0.75
N VAL A 515 5.89 -10.15 0.35
CA VAL A 515 5.75 -8.99 1.23
C VAL A 515 4.45 -8.29 0.91
N TYR A 516 3.69 -7.94 1.94
CA TYR A 516 2.57 -7.02 1.87
C TYR A 516 3.03 -5.75 2.61
N GLY A 517 3.00 -4.59 1.94
CA GLY A 517 3.71 -3.38 2.40
C GLY A 517 4.92 -3.06 1.53
N GLY A 518 6.05 -2.63 2.12
CA GLY A 518 7.17 -2.06 1.34
C GLY A 518 8.54 -2.16 2.02
N LEU A 519 9.60 -2.10 1.22
CA LEU A 519 10.99 -2.31 1.64
C LEU A 519 11.88 -1.10 1.30
N PHE A 520 12.56 -0.55 2.29
CA PHE A 520 13.65 0.41 2.11
C PHE A 520 14.94 -0.21 2.64
N ALA A 521 16.05 -0.11 1.91
CA ALA A 521 17.37 -0.48 2.44
C ALA A 521 18.50 0.34 1.83
N ASN A 522 19.66 0.35 2.48
CA ASN A 522 20.86 0.89 1.84
C ASN A 522 21.22 0.09 0.57
N LYS A 523 21.06 -1.25 0.61
CA LYS A 523 21.42 -2.16 -0.49
C LYS A 523 20.58 -3.44 -0.43
N PHE A 524 20.32 -4.09 -1.57
CA PHE A 524 19.60 -5.37 -1.63
C PHE A 524 20.42 -6.49 -2.28
N THR A 525 20.42 -7.68 -1.68
CA THR A 525 20.95 -8.93 -2.28
C THR A 525 19.90 -10.03 -2.15
N VAL A 526 19.36 -10.52 -3.26
CA VAL A 526 18.20 -11.43 -3.30
C VAL A 526 18.52 -12.67 -4.12
N ASN A 527 18.33 -13.85 -3.52
CA ASN A 527 18.70 -15.15 -4.11
C ASN A 527 17.50 -16.03 -4.51
N GLY A 528 16.30 -15.77 -3.97
CA GLY A 528 15.03 -16.42 -4.34
C GLY A 528 14.02 -15.44 -4.94
N LYS A 529 12.83 -15.91 -5.32
CA LYS A 529 11.75 -15.06 -5.85
C LYS A 529 11.42 -13.94 -4.86
N LEU A 530 11.37 -12.69 -5.32
CA LEU A 530 10.85 -11.57 -4.51
C LEU A 530 9.52 -11.08 -5.09
N THR A 531 8.54 -10.94 -4.20
CA THR A 531 7.17 -10.48 -4.51
C THR A 531 6.81 -9.40 -3.51
N ILE A 532 6.37 -8.23 -3.97
CA ILE A 532 5.96 -7.12 -3.10
C ILE A 532 4.59 -6.59 -3.54
N HIS A 533 3.62 -6.75 -2.67
CA HIS A 533 2.26 -6.26 -2.78
C HIS A 533 2.19 -4.93 -2.02
N TYR A 534 2.44 -3.84 -2.74
CA TYR A 534 2.60 -2.53 -2.13
C TYR A 534 1.29 -1.99 -1.59
N ASP A 535 1.19 -1.84 -0.27
CA ASP A 535 0.03 -1.20 0.36
C ASP A 535 0.14 0.32 0.25
N ARG A 536 -0.73 0.91 -0.56
CA ARG A 536 -0.82 2.37 -0.75
C ARG A 536 -1.26 3.11 0.50
N ARG A 537 -1.87 2.44 1.49
CA ARG A 537 -2.41 3.12 2.68
C ARG A 537 -1.31 3.78 3.53
N ILE A 538 -0.05 3.36 3.38
CA ILE A 538 1.13 4.01 3.99
C ILE A 538 1.33 5.45 3.52
N LEU A 539 0.84 5.83 2.34
CA LEU A 539 0.88 7.19 1.78
C LEU A 539 -0.13 8.13 2.46
N SER A 540 -0.85 7.64 3.46
CA SER A 540 -1.84 8.38 4.24
C SER A 540 -1.68 8.11 5.74
N ALA A 541 -0.48 7.69 6.17
CA ALA A 541 -0.15 7.44 7.57
C ALA A 541 -0.05 8.72 8.41
N GLY A 542 0.16 9.88 7.77
CA GLY A 542 0.07 11.20 8.37
C GLY A 542 -1.35 11.59 8.78
N GLU A 543 -2.41 10.94 8.25
CA GLU A 543 -3.79 11.18 8.69
C GLU A 543 -4.01 10.96 10.20
N THR A 544 -3.17 10.14 10.86
CA THR A 544 -3.29 9.87 12.30
C THR A 544 -2.43 10.79 13.17
N CYS A 545 -1.57 11.60 12.56
CA CYS A 545 -0.84 12.67 13.23
C CYS A 545 -1.79 13.81 13.62
N ARG A 546 -1.34 14.66 14.56
CA ARG A 546 -1.93 15.99 14.72
C ARG A 546 -1.47 16.87 13.57
N ASP A 547 -2.33 17.77 13.10
CA ASP A 547 -1.80 18.94 12.42
C ASP A 547 -0.95 19.71 13.43
N PRO A 548 0.19 20.32 13.04
CA PRO A 548 0.78 21.36 13.89
C PRO A 548 -0.30 22.41 14.17
N ASP A 549 -0.47 22.80 15.44
CA ASP A 549 -1.37 23.90 15.78
C ASP A 549 -0.98 25.12 14.91
N PRO A 550 -1.94 25.78 14.23
CA PRO A 550 -1.62 26.93 13.40
C PRO A 550 -0.95 27.98 14.29
N ASP A 551 0.30 28.31 13.97
CA ASP A 551 1.19 29.11 14.82
C ASP A 551 0.45 30.37 15.31
N PRO A 552 0.27 30.56 16.63
CA PRO A 552 -0.62 31.59 17.18
C PRO A 552 0.01 32.99 17.12
N ASP A 553 0.12 33.47 15.88
CA ASP A 553 0.58 34.77 15.38
C ASP A 553 1.87 35.30 16.06
N PRO A 554 3.06 35.08 15.45
CA PRO A 554 4.32 35.53 16.02
C PRO A 554 4.52 37.05 16.01
N ASP A 555 3.57 37.87 15.51
CA ASP A 555 3.65 39.34 15.60
C ASP A 555 2.40 40.03 16.22
N PRO A 556 2.41 40.25 17.55
CA PRO A 556 1.41 41.05 18.25
C PRO A 556 1.77 42.54 18.39
N ASP A 557 2.63 43.14 17.54
CA ASP A 557 2.96 44.59 17.61
C ASP A 557 2.44 45.42 16.41
N PRO A 558 1.33 46.16 16.57
CA PRO A 558 0.80 47.02 15.52
C PRO A 558 1.58 48.35 15.43
N ASP A 559 2.82 48.31 14.94
CA ASP A 559 3.66 49.51 14.74
C ASP A 559 3.01 50.49 13.72
N PRO A 560 2.69 51.75 14.12
CA PRO A 560 2.10 52.73 13.22
C PRO A 560 3.03 53.26 12.11
N ASP A 561 4.35 53.09 12.21
CA ASP A 561 5.33 53.75 11.33
C ASP A 561 5.59 53.04 9.99
N ALA A 562 4.58 52.32 9.46
CA ALA A 562 4.50 51.78 8.10
C ALA A 562 4.38 52.87 7.00
N GLY A 563 5.28 53.87 7.04
CA GLY A 563 5.36 55.02 6.13
C GLY A 563 6.72 55.15 5.42
N HIS A 564 7.67 54.24 5.64
CA HIS A 564 8.96 54.24 4.96
C HIS A 564 8.96 53.33 3.71
N PRO A 565 9.19 53.87 2.50
CA PRO A 565 9.28 53.04 1.29
C PRO A 565 10.69 52.45 1.15
N ASP A 566 10.92 51.30 1.78
CA ASP A 566 12.23 50.64 1.72
C ASP A 566 12.55 50.17 0.30
N THR A 567 13.69 50.64 -0.21
CA THR A 567 14.24 50.24 -1.51
C THR A 567 15.18 49.03 -1.36
N GLY A 568 14.80 48.08 -0.50
CA GLY A 568 15.47 46.79 -0.31
C GLY A 568 14.98 45.75 -1.32
N THR A 569 15.81 44.75 -1.63
CA THR A 569 15.46 43.66 -2.56
C THR A 569 15.56 42.30 -1.89
N GLU A 570 14.95 42.16 -0.72
CA GLU A 570 14.69 40.88 -0.06
C GLU A 570 13.21 40.87 0.36
N PRO A 571 12.39 39.93 -0.15
CA PRO A 571 11.06 39.67 0.37
C PRO A 571 11.14 38.62 1.49
N ASP A 572 10.90 39.03 2.74
CA ASP A 572 10.63 38.09 3.82
C ASP A 572 9.25 37.41 3.65
N VAL A 573 9.04 36.33 4.41
CA VAL A 573 7.87 35.42 4.40
C VAL A 573 7.83 34.47 3.19
N GLY A 574 8.28 33.23 3.43
CA GLY A 574 8.35 32.16 2.44
C GLY A 574 6.99 31.54 2.07
N THR A 575 6.20 32.23 1.24
CA THR A 575 5.01 31.65 0.58
C THR A 575 5.21 31.36 -0.92
N GLU A 576 6.40 31.60 -1.48
CA GLU A 576 6.78 30.91 -2.71
C GLU A 576 7.18 29.47 -2.35
N PRO A 577 6.52 28.43 -2.90
CA PRO A 577 6.97 27.06 -2.70
C PRO A 577 8.34 26.89 -3.37
N ASP A 578 9.28 26.28 -2.67
CA ASP A 578 10.63 25.98 -3.20
C ASP A 578 10.50 25.28 -4.56
N PRO A 579 10.95 25.91 -5.67
CA PRO A 579 10.70 25.39 -7.02
C PRO A 579 11.45 24.09 -7.32
N ASP A 580 12.43 23.71 -6.49
CA ASP A 580 13.14 22.43 -6.58
C ASP A 580 12.50 21.34 -5.70
N GLN A 581 11.48 21.64 -4.88
CA GLN A 581 10.75 20.64 -4.09
C GLN A 581 9.50 20.11 -4.77
N CYS A 582 9.38 18.78 -4.76
CA CYS A 582 8.21 18.06 -5.23
C CYS A 582 7.06 18.13 -4.22
N VAL A 583 5.83 17.93 -4.70
CA VAL A 583 4.62 17.98 -3.88
C VAL A 583 4.18 16.58 -3.44
N ALA A 584 3.88 16.42 -2.15
CA ALA A 584 3.41 15.17 -1.53
C ALA A 584 1.97 14.78 -1.94
N LEU A 585 1.46 13.66 -1.40
CA LEU A 585 0.11 13.16 -1.72
C LEU A 585 -0.96 14.24 -1.47
N SER A 586 -1.97 14.29 -2.35
CA SER A 586 -3.11 15.23 -2.28
C SER A 586 -2.75 16.72 -2.42
N GLY A 587 -1.46 17.08 -2.51
CA GLY A 587 -1.02 18.41 -2.91
C GLY A 587 -1.26 18.68 -4.41
N SER A 588 -1.29 19.94 -4.80
CA SER A 588 -1.73 20.37 -6.14
C SER A 588 -0.64 20.26 -7.20
N CYS A 589 -1.01 19.91 -8.43
CA CYS A 589 -0.08 19.69 -9.54
C CYS A 589 -0.67 20.08 -10.90
N THR A 590 0.18 20.22 -11.91
CA THR A 590 -0.22 20.37 -13.33
C THR A 590 0.44 19.33 -14.26
N SER A 591 1.45 18.63 -13.76
CA SER A 591 2.17 17.54 -14.43
C SER A 591 2.76 16.58 -13.40
N ASP A 592 3.10 15.36 -13.81
CA ASP A 592 3.73 14.36 -12.94
C ASP A 592 5.05 14.85 -12.32
N GLY A 593 5.77 15.72 -13.03
CA GLY A 593 7.00 16.35 -12.54
C GLY A 593 6.81 17.31 -11.37
N ASN A 594 5.58 17.73 -11.04
CA ASN A 594 5.30 18.44 -9.80
C ASN A 594 5.19 17.49 -8.60
N CYS A 595 4.99 16.19 -8.82
CA CYS A 595 4.65 15.24 -7.76
C CYS A 595 5.87 14.48 -7.25
N CYS A 596 5.90 14.24 -5.94
CA CYS A 596 6.99 13.52 -5.31
C CYS A 596 7.04 12.06 -5.76
N ALA A 597 8.08 11.70 -6.51
CA ALA A 597 8.25 10.37 -7.08
C ALA A 597 8.05 9.26 -6.02
N PRO A 598 7.29 8.19 -6.33
CA PRO A 598 6.73 7.82 -7.63
C PRO A 598 5.24 8.20 -7.79
N LEU A 599 4.77 9.27 -7.12
CA LEU A 599 3.43 9.82 -7.33
C LEU A 599 3.30 10.45 -8.73
N VAL A 600 2.07 10.50 -9.24
CA VAL A 600 1.70 11.09 -10.54
C VAL A 600 0.61 12.16 -10.34
N CYS A 601 0.42 13.04 -11.31
CA CYS A 601 -0.58 14.10 -11.25
C CYS A 601 -1.92 13.62 -11.81
N ASP A 602 -2.85 13.26 -10.92
CA ASP A 602 -4.19 12.79 -11.28
C ASP A 602 -5.25 13.83 -10.88
N GLN A 603 -6.10 14.24 -11.82
CA GLN A 603 -7.16 15.24 -11.60
C GLN A 603 -6.66 16.57 -10.98
N GLY A 604 -5.39 16.93 -11.19
CA GLY A 604 -4.75 18.12 -10.63
C GLY A 604 -4.21 17.96 -9.20
N LYS A 605 -4.21 16.73 -8.66
CA LYS A 605 -3.64 16.36 -7.35
C LYS A 605 -2.61 15.24 -7.47
N CYS A 606 -1.57 15.27 -6.64
CA CYS A 606 -0.57 14.21 -6.61
C CYS A 606 -1.14 12.93 -5.96
N ALA A 607 -1.08 11.82 -6.68
CA ALA A 607 -1.70 10.56 -6.31
C ALA A 607 -0.79 9.36 -6.61
N ALA A 608 -0.99 8.25 -5.91
CA ALA A 608 -0.44 6.97 -6.33
C ALA A 608 -1.10 6.53 -7.65
N ALA A 609 -0.29 6.23 -8.68
CA ALA A 609 -0.74 5.89 -10.02
C ALA A 609 -2.04 5.06 -10.05
N ARG A 610 -3.13 5.63 -10.56
CA ARG A 610 -4.43 4.96 -10.63
C ARG A 610 -4.44 3.89 -11.74
N CYS A 611 -5.60 3.31 -11.98
CA CYS A 611 -5.82 2.36 -13.06
C CYS A 611 -5.68 3.00 -14.46
N LEU A 612 -5.35 2.17 -15.45
CA LEU A 612 -5.29 2.52 -16.87
C LEU A 612 -6.69 2.74 -17.46
N VAL A 613 -6.79 3.67 -18.40
CA VAL A 613 -8.03 4.03 -19.12
C VAL A 613 -8.19 3.28 -20.44
N VAL A 614 -9.32 3.48 -21.11
CA VAL A 614 -9.69 2.74 -22.34
C VAL A 614 -8.68 3.00 -23.47
N ASN A 615 -8.31 1.93 -24.18
CA ASN A 615 -7.26 1.84 -25.20
C ASN A 615 -5.81 1.80 -24.70
N GLU A 616 -5.55 1.93 -23.40
CA GLU A 616 -4.19 1.73 -22.85
C GLU A 616 -3.81 0.24 -22.75
N SER A 617 -2.51 -0.06 -22.70
CA SER A 617 -2.00 -1.44 -22.76
C SER A 617 -1.77 -2.04 -21.39
N CYS A 618 -2.34 -3.22 -21.14
CA CYS A 618 -2.47 -3.83 -19.81
C CYS A 618 -1.88 -5.26 -19.74
N VAL A 619 -1.62 -5.73 -18.52
CA VAL A 619 -1.18 -7.11 -18.22
C VAL A 619 -2.26 -7.90 -17.48
N TYR A 620 -3.02 -7.29 -16.57
CA TYR A 620 -4.10 -7.93 -15.82
C TYR A 620 -5.40 -7.12 -15.94
N ASN A 621 -6.50 -7.71 -15.49
CA ASN A 621 -7.78 -7.00 -15.41
C ASN A 621 -7.73 -5.87 -14.36
N GLY A 622 -6.95 -6.06 -13.28
CA GLY A 622 -6.76 -5.06 -12.23
C GLY A 622 -6.10 -3.76 -12.70
N ASP A 623 -5.32 -3.80 -13.80
CA ASP A 623 -4.72 -2.63 -14.45
C ASP A 623 -5.79 -1.60 -14.84
N CYS A 624 -6.89 -2.06 -15.44
CA CYS A 624 -7.85 -1.21 -16.14
C CYS A 624 -8.93 -0.68 -15.19
N CYS A 625 -9.34 0.58 -15.34
CA CYS A 625 -10.44 1.15 -14.55
C CYS A 625 -11.78 0.46 -14.80
N SER A 626 -11.98 -0.06 -16.02
CA SER A 626 -13.11 -0.93 -16.39
C SER A 626 -13.06 -2.36 -15.83
N LYS A 627 -11.93 -2.74 -15.22
CA LYS A 627 -11.58 -4.12 -14.82
C LYS A 627 -11.51 -5.14 -15.97
N ILE A 628 -11.33 -4.71 -17.22
CA ILE A 628 -11.18 -5.62 -18.38
C ILE A 628 -9.91 -5.33 -19.18
N CYS A 629 -9.01 -6.32 -19.24
CA CYS A 629 -7.85 -6.32 -20.13
C CYS A 629 -8.07 -7.31 -21.29
N ALA A 630 -8.46 -6.81 -22.47
CA ALA A 630 -8.75 -7.61 -23.64
C ALA A 630 -7.45 -8.13 -24.28
N LYS A 631 -7.17 -9.43 -24.13
CA LYS A 631 -5.95 -10.09 -24.64
C LYS A 631 -6.23 -10.89 -25.92
N PRO A 632 -5.43 -10.72 -26.98
CA PRO A 632 -5.42 -11.65 -28.10
C PRO A 632 -5.09 -13.09 -27.66
N PRO A 633 -5.62 -14.14 -28.32
CA PRO A 633 -5.34 -15.53 -27.97
C PRO A 633 -3.83 -15.84 -27.92
N GLY A 634 -3.36 -16.33 -26.78
CA GLY A 634 -1.94 -16.63 -26.53
C GLY A 634 -1.06 -15.43 -26.13
N SER A 635 -1.60 -14.22 -26.03
CA SER A 635 -0.87 -13.03 -25.58
C SER A 635 -0.79 -12.91 -24.05
N THR A 636 0.33 -12.42 -23.53
CA THR A 636 0.46 -11.99 -22.11
C THR A 636 0.18 -10.49 -21.91
N GLN A 637 -0.27 -9.80 -22.96
CA GLN A 637 -0.57 -8.37 -23.00
C GLN A 637 -1.92 -8.15 -23.68
N GLY A 638 -2.70 -7.21 -23.19
CA GLY A 638 -3.97 -6.82 -23.77
C GLY A 638 -4.13 -5.31 -23.84
N VAL A 639 -5.35 -4.87 -24.13
CA VAL A 639 -5.76 -3.46 -24.15
C VAL A 639 -6.97 -3.28 -23.23
N CYS A 640 -7.03 -2.19 -22.48
CA CYS A 640 -8.15 -1.86 -21.62
C CYS A 640 -9.40 -1.49 -22.45
N ILE A 641 -10.52 -2.15 -22.19
CA ILE A 641 -11.80 -1.93 -22.89
C ILE A 641 -12.94 -1.69 -21.89
N VAL A 642 -14.05 -1.10 -22.34
CA VAL A 642 -15.31 -1.05 -21.56
C VAL A 642 -16.01 -2.42 -21.56
N ASN A 643 -16.96 -2.61 -20.63
CA ASN A 643 -17.96 -3.71 -20.69
C ASN A 643 -18.91 -3.50 -21.88
#